data_AF-A0A423WDH1-F1
#
_entry.id   AF-A0A423WDH1-F1
#
_cell.length_a   1.000
_cell.length_b   1.000
_cell.length_c   1.000
_cell.angle_alpha   90.00
_cell.angle_beta   90.00
_cell.angle_gamma   90.00
#
_symmetry.space_group_name_H-M   'P 1'
#
loop_
_entity.id
_entity.type
_entity.pdbx_description
1 polymer ?
#
loop_
_entity_poly.entity_id
_entity_poly.type
_entity_poly.pdbx_seq_one_letter_code
_entity_poly.pdbx_strand_id
1 'polypeptide(L)'
;MSSNKKDFRVLIAGGSIAGLSLALALEQQGVDFLVLEAHAEPAPQVGASIAVLPSGFRVLDQLGCYGDVMGLVGCTIDNFVIRDAAGRELTRVADLEEHLVRRHGYPMIFFERRMLVGALYRRVRQKGKVLTSKRVVRVCQGADGVAVECQDGSSYEGSVLIGADGIHSTVGRHMAQAGGKPKQDGLPVQYRCLFGISDKVPGISEDTLHHVANYGSSLFAASGPNDRTYWCLFTNTGSTYYGDALPPYDEKDEAETAKQHGDDAVTETVRFRDLYERRVQSVSTPLHEGALEKWYDGRCMIIGDAAHKVHYALPAYCWAPFTLESGIVLIVRTQFNPIIGLGGMSALETSAALANHLVALLKSSSNPSTSELESVFAKTQELRRPRAKALIDVSMLTQHRFAMETPLLRFLNLYYYPFLGSRPALGLLSEAYPGAISLEMTKETAVPGEKVTKLPDWLPKSDVRSLPYEDELLHRPVPRSTLASVTITALLAGMFILGVYLLPYTGRVNGMFRLVDEAVWQGNVEISGRGMTELTPVFGNGWLSGLNDMAQMLVAVFFPLIAESGTEPAIMERKLQALYFLLSVFPPVMAAILIEGSRKRNIWSPMWSPTAWLMAAQLFGLGLVLPLYVLAFFRNSSRTAYWMPPERFVPQSFSKALIPALVLGYLVPSALMVASTTYVKNYGQEAVALWQISPALTSLVAELISGLLATPRKVADGKKAPLEDYQGLDLPGLRMLYNVLFVIASVAHTVILLALVWVPGLSVVDAFVPTDSKRLVTDIAEGVGIFLKFDLLMVVASMLVWCLINCAEMRRVGATGVPLFKSFGLLMVGCIFIGPGAAFIAFWKRREMKMARPELRT
;
A
#
# COMPACT_ATOMS: atom_id res chain seq x y z
N MET A 1 24.15 -46.64 -35.48
CA MET A 1 24.47 -46.09 -34.15
C MET A 1 23.52 -44.93 -33.89
N SER A 2 22.44 -45.15 -33.14
CA SER A 2 21.50 -44.09 -32.74
C SER A 2 22.11 -43.29 -31.60
N SER A 3 22.35 -42.00 -31.80
CA SER A 3 22.77 -41.11 -30.71
C SER A 3 21.68 -41.10 -29.63
N ASN A 4 21.96 -41.67 -28.46
CA ASN A 4 21.10 -41.64 -27.28
C ASN A 4 20.77 -40.19 -26.93
N LYS A 5 19.54 -39.74 -27.21
CA LYS A 5 18.98 -38.54 -26.59
C LYS A 5 18.86 -38.86 -25.10
N LYS A 6 19.66 -38.23 -24.24
CA LYS A 6 19.39 -38.24 -22.79
C LYS A 6 18.12 -37.42 -22.56
N ASP A 7 17.08 -38.05 -22.05
CA ASP A 7 15.86 -37.35 -21.64
C ASP A 7 16.16 -36.41 -20.45
N PHE A 8 15.65 -35.18 -20.51
CA PHE A 8 15.90 -34.17 -19.49
C PHE A 8 15.21 -34.54 -18.17
N ARG A 9 15.97 -34.69 -17.09
CA ARG A 9 15.45 -35.07 -15.76
C ARG A 9 15.82 -34.07 -14.68
N VAL A 10 14.84 -33.68 -13.87
CA VAL A 10 15.01 -32.84 -12.68
C VAL A 10 15.13 -33.71 -11.43
N LEU A 11 16.30 -33.74 -10.78
CA LEU A 11 16.42 -34.31 -9.44
C LEU A 11 15.97 -33.28 -8.41
N ILE A 12 15.17 -33.71 -7.43
CA ILE A 12 14.65 -32.86 -6.35
C ILE A 12 15.07 -33.49 -5.02
N ALA A 13 16.01 -32.87 -4.31
CA ALA A 13 16.41 -33.31 -2.97
C ALA A 13 15.44 -32.70 -1.93
N GLY A 14 14.59 -33.53 -1.33
CA GLY A 14 13.56 -33.12 -0.36
C GLY A 14 12.14 -33.19 -0.92
N GLY A 15 11.28 -33.96 -0.26
CA GLY A 15 9.88 -34.23 -0.59
C GLY A 15 8.88 -33.50 0.30
N SER A 16 9.18 -32.26 0.70
CA SER A 16 8.27 -31.42 1.47
C SER A 16 7.52 -30.39 0.60
N ILE A 17 6.98 -29.31 1.18
CA ILE A 17 6.16 -28.32 0.47
C ILE A 17 6.83 -27.84 -0.82
N ALA A 18 8.08 -27.37 -0.77
CA ALA A 18 8.80 -26.88 -1.94
C ALA A 18 8.99 -27.98 -3.01
N GLY A 19 9.55 -29.12 -2.62
CA GLY A 19 9.88 -30.20 -3.55
C GLY A 19 8.67 -30.85 -4.19
N LEU A 20 7.61 -31.14 -3.43
CA LEU A 20 6.37 -31.71 -3.97
C LEU A 20 5.62 -30.71 -4.84
N SER A 21 5.64 -29.42 -4.51
CA SER A 21 5.00 -28.40 -5.34
C SER A 21 5.70 -28.25 -6.69
N LEU A 22 7.04 -28.29 -6.69
CA LEU A 22 7.82 -28.32 -7.93
C LEU A 22 7.55 -29.61 -8.72
N ALA A 23 7.56 -30.77 -8.06
CA ALA A 23 7.26 -32.05 -8.70
C ALA A 23 5.89 -32.06 -9.38
N LEU A 24 4.85 -31.56 -8.71
CA LEU A 24 3.51 -31.42 -9.29
C LEU A 24 3.49 -30.47 -10.49
N ALA A 25 4.14 -29.31 -10.39
CA ALA A 25 4.22 -28.35 -11.49
C ALA A 25 4.93 -28.95 -12.73
N LEU A 26 6.00 -29.71 -12.52
CA LEU A 26 6.71 -30.43 -13.58
C LEU A 26 5.89 -31.58 -14.17
N GLU A 27 5.20 -32.35 -13.31
CA GLU A 27 4.34 -33.46 -13.72
C GLU A 27 3.20 -32.98 -14.63
N GLN A 28 2.55 -31.85 -14.29
CA GLN A 28 1.50 -31.25 -15.10
C GLN A 28 1.97 -30.82 -16.50
N GLN A 29 3.28 -30.59 -16.67
CA GLN A 29 3.90 -30.20 -17.94
C GLN A 29 4.63 -31.36 -18.63
N GLY A 30 4.55 -32.57 -18.09
CA GLY A 30 5.21 -33.76 -18.65
C GLY A 30 6.75 -33.74 -18.57
N VAL A 31 7.33 -32.91 -17.69
CA VAL A 31 8.79 -32.90 -17.48
C VAL A 31 9.18 -34.03 -16.51
N ASP A 32 10.23 -34.79 -16.86
CA ASP A 32 10.70 -35.88 -16.00
C ASP A 32 11.35 -35.35 -14.71
N PHE A 33 11.00 -35.96 -13.58
CA PHE A 33 11.49 -35.57 -12.26
C PHE A 33 11.73 -36.80 -11.37
N LEU A 34 12.55 -36.65 -10.34
CA LEU A 34 12.73 -37.64 -9.28
C LEU A 34 12.91 -36.94 -7.95
N VAL A 35 12.02 -37.18 -7.00
CA VAL A 35 12.08 -36.66 -5.63
C VAL A 35 12.80 -37.67 -4.74
N LEU A 36 13.81 -37.19 -4.01
CA LEU A 36 14.58 -37.96 -3.03
C LEU A 36 14.27 -37.39 -1.64
N GLU A 37 13.39 -38.06 -0.91
CA GLU A 37 12.96 -37.69 0.44
C GLU A 37 13.76 -38.47 1.49
N ALA A 38 14.31 -37.77 2.48
CA ALA A 38 15.18 -38.35 3.48
C ALA A 38 14.44 -39.23 4.50
N HIS A 39 13.20 -38.91 4.83
CA HIS A 39 12.38 -39.67 5.78
C HIS A 39 11.74 -40.90 5.12
N ALA A 40 11.40 -41.90 5.94
CA ALA A 40 10.79 -43.15 5.48
C ALA A 40 9.35 -42.96 4.97
N GLU A 41 8.65 -41.97 5.51
CA GLU A 41 7.29 -41.61 5.10
C GLU A 41 7.30 -40.34 4.24
N PRO A 42 6.42 -40.21 3.22
CA PRO A 42 6.36 -39.02 2.37
C PRO A 42 5.87 -37.75 3.10
N ALA A 43 5.11 -37.88 4.18
CA ALA A 43 4.55 -36.78 4.95
C ALA A 43 4.78 -36.98 6.47
N PRO A 44 6.05 -36.97 6.92
CA PRO A 44 6.40 -37.34 8.28
C PRO A 44 6.01 -36.23 9.28
N GLN A 45 5.77 -36.61 10.54
CA GLN A 45 5.39 -35.71 11.65
C GLN A 45 6.60 -34.96 12.23
N VAL A 46 7.30 -34.17 11.40
CA VAL A 46 8.59 -33.52 11.74
C VAL A 46 8.47 -31.99 11.80
N GLY A 47 7.26 -31.45 11.76
CA GLY A 47 7.02 -30.01 11.82
C GLY A 47 5.71 -29.68 12.54
N ALA A 48 5.62 -28.45 13.03
CA ALA A 48 4.45 -27.93 13.74
C ALA A 48 3.31 -27.56 12.76
N SER A 49 2.66 -26.43 13.00
CA SER A 49 1.59 -25.89 12.18
C SER A 49 2.07 -25.09 10.96
N ILE A 50 1.15 -24.82 10.04
CA ILE A 50 1.33 -23.91 8.91
C ILE A 50 0.07 -23.08 8.68
N ALA A 51 0.25 -21.81 8.32
CA ALA A 51 -0.80 -20.99 7.73
C ALA A 51 -0.78 -21.17 6.20
N VAL A 52 -1.93 -21.42 5.59
CA VAL A 52 -2.09 -21.26 4.14
C VAL A 52 -2.84 -19.96 3.90
N LEU A 53 -2.15 -19.04 3.24
CA LEU A 53 -2.55 -17.66 3.00
C LEU A 53 -2.98 -17.48 1.54
N PRO A 54 -3.62 -16.36 1.17
CA PRO A 54 -4.07 -16.14 -0.20
C PRO A 54 -2.97 -16.28 -1.27
N SER A 55 -1.72 -15.94 -0.93
CA SER A 55 -0.57 -16.14 -1.82
C SER A 55 -0.26 -17.61 -2.11
N GLY A 56 -0.36 -18.49 -1.11
CA GLY A 56 -0.15 -19.93 -1.31
C GLY A 56 -1.34 -20.62 -1.92
N PHE A 57 -2.57 -20.25 -1.52
CA PHE A 57 -3.78 -20.78 -2.13
C PHE A 57 -3.83 -20.52 -3.64
N ARG A 58 -3.34 -19.36 -4.09
CA ARG A 58 -3.19 -19.08 -5.51
C ARG A 58 -2.39 -20.15 -6.25
N VAL A 59 -1.25 -20.59 -5.71
CA VAL A 59 -0.42 -21.65 -6.31
C VAL A 59 -1.06 -23.02 -6.14
N LEU A 60 -1.61 -23.32 -4.96
CA LEU A 60 -2.25 -24.60 -4.66
C LEU A 60 -3.48 -24.86 -5.53
N ASP A 61 -4.27 -23.83 -5.85
CA ASP A 61 -5.40 -23.93 -6.76
C ASP A 61 -4.94 -24.30 -8.18
N GLN A 62 -3.88 -23.64 -8.68
CA GLN A 62 -3.28 -23.97 -9.97
C GLN A 62 -2.65 -25.38 -10.01
N LEU A 63 -2.16 -25.87 -8.87
CA LEU A 63 -1.70 -27.25 -8.71
C LEU A 63 -2.86 -28.26 -8.55
N GLY A 64 -4.11 -27.79 -8.48
CA GLY A 64 -5.29 -28.62 -8.28
C GLY A 64 -5.40 -29.23 -6.88
N CYS A 65 -4.80 -28.57 -5.88
CA CYS A 65 -4.76 -28.98 -4.48
C CYS A 65 -5.67 -28.14 -3.57
N TYR A 66 -6.27 -27.05 -4.06
CA TYR A 66 -7.11 -26.17 -3.23
C TYR A 66 -8.25 -26.91 -2.55
N GLY A 67 -9.05 -27.69 -3.30
CA GLY A 67 -10.16 -28.47 -2.75
C GLY A 67 -9.71 -29.52 -1.74
N ASP A 68 -8.60 -30.22 -2.02
CA ASP A 68 -8.02 -31.22 -1.11
C ASP A 68 -7.56 -30.59 0.20
N VAL A 69 -7.02 -29.36 0.15
CA VAL A 69 -6.55 -28.63 1.34
C VAL A 69 -7.72 -28.04 2.13
N MET A 70 -8.71 -27.45 1.46
CA MET A 70 -9.91 -26.93 2.12
C MET A 70 -10.75 -28.04 2.76
N GLY A 71 -10.81 -29.23 2.15
CA GLY A 71 -11.49 -30.40 2.71
C GLY A 71 -10.83 -30.98 3.97
N LEU A 72 -9.62 -30.54 4.31
CA LEU A 72 -8.92 -30.94 5.53
C LEU A 72 -9.25 -30.05 6.74
N VAL A 73 -9.94 -28.93 6.53
CA VAL A 73 -10.28 -27.97 7.59
C VAL A 73 -11.79 -27.86 7.78
N GLY A 74 -12.23 -27.76 9.04
CA GLY A 74 -13.64 -27.55 9.38
C GLY A 74 -14.08 -26.08 9.29
N CYS A 75 -13.14 -25.14 9.47
CA CYS A 75 -13.38 -23.70 9.40
C CYS A 75 -12.15 -22.94 8.91
N THR A 76 -12.38 -21.72 8.41
CA THR A 76 -11.34 -20.74 8.08
C THR A 76 -11.09 -19.80 9.26
N ILE A 77 -9.96 -19.08 9.25
CA ILE A 77 -9.72 -18.00 10.19
C ILE A 77 -10.59 -16.80 9.79
N ASP A 78 -11.52 -16.42 10.66
CA ASP A 78 -12.43 -15.29 10.47
C ASP A 78 -12.14 -14.13 11.43
N ASN A 79 -11.36 -14.39 12.49
CA ASN A 79 -10.96 -13.40 13.47
C ASN A 79 -9.44 -13.36 13.62
N PHE A 80 -8.85 -12.16 13.50
CA PHE A 80 -7.46 -11.90 13.87
C PHE A 80 -7.41 -10.93 15.05
N VAL A 81 -6.89 -11.40 16.18
CA VAL A 81 -6.95 -10.66 17.45
C VAL A 81 -5.53 -10.40 17.96
N ILE A 82 -5.18 -9.13 18.10
CA ILE A 82 -3.98 -8.67 18.79
C ILE A 82 -4.34 -8.41 20.26
N ARG A 83 -3.53 -8.95 21.17
CA ARG A 83 -3.69 -8.86 22.62
C ARG A 83 -2.46 -8.24 23.28
N ASP A 84 -2.66 -7.64 24.45
CA ASP A 84 -1.58 -7.18 25.32
C ASP A 84 -1.01 -8.32 26.18
N ALA A 85 0.01 -8.01 26.98
CA ALA A 85 0.67 -8.96 27.88
C ALA A 85 -0.24 -9.52 28.99
N ALA A 86 -1.40 -8.88 29.25
CA ALA A 86 -2.41 -9.37 30.19
C ALA A 86 -3.49 -10.22 29.49
N GLY A 87 -3.37 -10.45 28.18
CA GLY A 87 -4.32 -11.21 27.38
C GLY A 87 -5.55 -10.41 26.94
N ARG A 88 -5.60 -9.10 27.22
CA ARG A 88 -6.73 -8.23 26.84
C ARG A 88 -6.67 -7.88 25.37
N GLU A 89 -7.83 -7.80 24.74
CA GLU A 89 -7.94 -7.46 23.31
C GLU A 89 -7.55 -6.00 23.06
N LEU A 90 -6.55 -5.79 22.20
CA LEU A 90 -6.14 -4.47 21.72
C LEU A 90 -6.79 -4.15 20.38
N THR A 91 -6.87 -5.12 19.48
CA THR A 91 -7.42 -4.93 18.14
C THR A 91 -7.95 -6.25 17.60
N ARG A 92 -9.14 -6.21 16.99
CA ARG A 92 -9.74 -7.33 16.28
C ARG A 92 -10.08 -6.96 14.86
N VAL A 93 -9.58 -7.75 13.92
CA VAL A 93 -10.08 -7.78 12.54
C VAL A 93 -11.10 -8.91 12.48
N ALA A 94 -12.38 -8.56 12.53
CA ALA A 94 -13.50 -9.48 12.33
C ALA A 94 -13.84 -9.61 10.83
N ASP A 95 -14.64 -10.63 10.48
CA ASP A 95 -15.03 -10.94 9.10
C ASP A 95 -13.80 -11.08 8.16
N LEU A 96 -12.68 -11.57 8.70
CA LEU A 96 -11.41 -11.63 7.98
C LEU A 96 -11.49 -12.53 6.75
N GLU A 97 -12.24 -13.64 6.85
CA GLU A 97 -12.43 -14.55 5.72
C GLU A 97 -13.03 -13.78 4.53
N GLU A 98 -14.11 -13.05 4.79
CA GLU A 98 -14.81 -12.30 3.75
C GLU A 98 -13.93 -11.18 3.17
N HIS A 99 -13.18 -10.47 4.02
CA HIS A 99 -12.22 -9.47 3.55
C HIS A 99 -11.11 -10.05 2.66
N LEU A 100 -10.52 -11.18 3.05
CA LEU A 100 -9.46 -11.82 2.28
C LEU A 100 -9.97 -12.39 0.96
N VAL A 101 -11.13 -13.05 0.96
CA VAL A 101 -11.76 -13.58 -0.25
C VAL A 101 -12.13 -12.45 -1.22
N ARG A 102 -12.70 -11.34 -0.74
CA ARG A 102 -13.02 -10.19 -1.61
C ARG A 102 -11.78 -9.50 -2.16
N ARG A 103 -10.74 -9.35 -1.33
CA ARG A 103 -9.50 -8.67 -1.73
C ARG A 103 -8.67 -9.51 -2.69
N HIS A 104 -8.46 -10.78 -2.36
CA HIS A 104 -7.45 -11.64 -3.00
C HIS A 104 -8.01 -12.90 -3.66
N GLY A 105 -9.27 -13.25 -3.39
CA GLY A 105 -9.94 -14.43 -3.93
C GLY A 105 -9.86 -15.68 -3.06
N TYR A 106 -9.10 -15.65 -1.97
CA TYR A 106 -8.84 -16.82 -1.12
C TYR A 106 -8.90 -16.48 0.38
N PRO A 107 -9.27 -17.44 1.25
CA PRO A 107 -9.27 -17.24 2.69
C PRO A 107 -7.88 -17.46 3.31
N MET A 108 -7.83 -17.45 4.63
CA MET A 108 -6.69 -17.91 5.44
C MET A 108 -7.12 -19.14 6.26
N ILE A 109 -6.25 -20.15 6.32
CA ILE A 109 -6.44 -21.33 7.17
C ILE A 109 -5.17 -21.63 7.97
N PHE A 110 -5.32 -22.34 9.09
CA PHE A 110 -4.22 -22.73 9.96
C PHE A 110 -4.37 -24.18 10.43
N PHE A 111 -3.37 -25.03 10.19
CA PHE A 111 -3.45 -26.48 10.47
C PHE A 111 -2.07 -27.15 10.46
N GLU A 112 -2.00 -28.46 10.71
CA GLU A 112 -0.74 -29.22 10.72
C GLU A 112 -0.02 -29.20 9.36
N ARG A 113 1.29 -28.91 9.38
CA ARG A 113 2.13 -28.90 8.17
C ARG A 113 2.11 -30.24 7.43
N ARG A 114 2.07 -31.37 8.15
CA ARG A 114 2.02 -32.71 7.54
C ARG A 114 0.80 -32.93 6.66
N MET A 115 -0.33 -32.30 6.99
CA MET A 115 -1.58 -32.45 6.24
C MET A 115 -1.46 -31.78 4.87
N LEU A 116 -0.80 -30.62 4.77
CA LEU A 116 -0.51 -29.96 3.49
C LEU A 116 0.45 -30.80 2.64
N VAL A 117 1.53 -31.34 3.24
CA VAL A 117 2.48 -32.22 2.55
C VAL A 117 1.77 -33.46 2.04
N GLY A 118 0.89 -34.06 2.85
CA GLY A 118 0.06 -35.20 2.46
C GLY A 118 -0.91 -34.88 1.33
N ALA A 119 -1.52 -33.68 1.31
CA ALA A 119 -2.37 -33.23 0.20
C ALA A 119 -1.57 -33.12 -1.11
N LEU A 120 -0.41 -32.46 -1.08
CA LEU A 120 0.48 -32.36 -2.23
C LEU A 120 0.93 -33.75 -2.72
N TYR A 121 1.40 -34.59 -1.79
CA TYR A 121 1.84 -35.95 -2.12
C TYR A 121 0.71 -36.74 -2.77
N ARG A 122 -0.51 -36.71 -2.21
CA ARG A 122 -1.68 -37.41 -2.78
C ARG A 122 -1.95 -37.01 -4.23
N ARG A 123 -1.70 -35.75 -4.61
CA ARG A 123 -1.94 -35.27 -5.96
C ARG A 123 -0.91 -35.72 -7.00
N VAL A 124 0.30 -36.12 -6.59
CA VAL A 124 1.35 -36.64 -7.50
C VAL A 124 0.85 -37.94 -8.14
N ARG A 125 0.78 -38.02 -9.47
CA ARG A 125 0.30 -39.22 -10.17
C ARG A 125 1.36 -40.32 -10.18
N GLN A 126 2.61 -39.96 -10.43
CA GLN A 126 3.75 -40.89 -10.54
C GLN A 126 4.40 -41.14 -9.17
N LYS A 127 3.70 -41.85 -8.27
CA LYS A 127 4.19 -42.13 -6.90
C LYS A 127 5.58 -42.77 -6.86
N GLY A 128 5.89 -43.63 -7.84
CA GLY A 128 7.20 -44.27 -7.97
C GLY A 128 8.37 -43.31 -8.20
N LYS A 129 8.11 -42.02 -8.48
CA LYS A 129 9.11 -40.95 -8.61
C LYS A 129 9.32 -40.17 -7.32
N VAL A 130 8.68 -40.55 -6.23
CA VAL A 130 8.93 -40.01 -4.89
C VAL A 130 9.53 -41.12 -4.05
N LEU A 131 10.87 -41.13 -3.97
CA LEU A 131 11.63 -42.15 -3.26
C LEU A 131 11.89 -41.68 -1.83
N THR A 132 11.37 -42.41 -0.85
CA THR A 132 11.61 -42.17 0.58
C THR A 132 12.89 -42.87 1.06
N SER A 133 13.36 -42.50 2.25
CA SER A 133 14.64 -42.97 2.81
C SER A 133 15.86 -42.69 1.92
N LYS A 134 15.78 -41.67 1.05
CA LYS A 134 16.84 -41.23 0.13
C LYS A 134 17.44 -39.90 0.59
N ARG A 135 18.15 -39.93 1.71
CA ARG A 135 18.91 -38.76 2.20
C ARG A 135 20.11 -38.49 1.30
N VAL A 136 20.11 -37.40 0.56
CA VAL A 136 21.26 -36.97 -0.23
C VAL A 136 22.42 -36.54 0.69
N VAL A 137 23.58 -37.16 0.51
CA VAL A 137 24.81 -36.89 1.30
C VAL A 137 25.94 -36.35 0.44
N ARG A 138 25.97 -36.64 -0.86
CA ARG A 138 26.98 -36.13 -1.79
C ARG A 138 26.36 -35.70 -3.11
N VAL A 139 26.89 -34.63 -3.68
CA VAL A 139 26.53 -34.11 -4.99
C VAL A 139 27.78 -34.08 -5.86
N CYS A 140 27.69 -34.62 -7.07
CA CYS A 140 28.74 -34.62 -8.07
C CYS A 140 28.20 -34.01 -9.36
N GLN A 141 28.72 -32.84 -9.72
CA GLN A 141 28.31 -32.12 -10.91
C GLN A 141 29.30 -32.35 -12.05
N GLY A 142 28.78 -32.64 -13.25
CA GLY A 142 29.54 -32.74 -14.48
C GLY A 142 29.12 -31.68 -15.50
N ALA A 143 29.76 -31.69 -16.68
CA ALA A 143 29.43 -30.75 -17.77
C ALA A 143 27.99 -30.95 -18.30
N ASP A 144 27.55 -32.21 -18.38
CA ASP A 144 26.29 -32.61 -19.03
C ASP A 144 25.20 -33.09 -18.07
N GLY A 145 25.43 -33.03 -16.75
CA GLY A 145 24.46 -33.51 -15.77
C GLY A 145 24.96 -33.45 -14.32
N VAL A 146 24.17 -34.01 -13.44
CA VAL A 146 24.42 -34.11 -12.00
C VAL A 146 24.15 -35.53 -11.52
N ALA A 147 24.96 -36.01 -10.59
CA ALA A 147 24.75 -37.25 -9.86
C ALA A 147 24.68 -36.97 -8.37
N VAL A 148 23.78 -37.65 -7.67
CA VAL A 148 23.64 -37.55 -6.21
C VAL A 148 23.79 -38.93 -5.57
N GLU A 149 24.51 -38.96 -4.45
CA GLU A 149 24.69 -40.15 -3.64
C GLU A 149 23.84 -40.03 -2.38
N CYS A 150 23.07 -41.08 -2.09
CA CYS A 150 22.21 -41.17 -0.92
C CYS A 150 22.92 -41.90 0.22
N GLN A 151 22.46 -41.68 1.45
CA GLN A 151 23.03 -42.28 2.67
C GLN A 151 23.05 -43.81 2.65
N ASP A 152 22.12 -44.44 1.92
CA ASP A 152 22.04 -45.90 1.75
C ASP A 152 22.96 -46.44 0.64
N GLY A 153 23.81 -45.60 0.06
CA GLY A 153 24.73 -45.94 -1.03
C GLY A 153 24.10 -45.91 -2.43
N SER A 154 22.80 -45.64 -2.56
CA SER A 154 22.16 -45.52 -3.87
C SER A 154 22.55 -44.22 -4.57
N SER A 155 22.65 -44.26 -5.90
CA SER A 155 23.04 -43.11 -6.74
C SER A 155 22.00 -42.84 -7.81
N TYR A 156 21.75 -41.57 -8.09
CA TYR A 156 20.79 -41.12 -9.10
C TYR A 156 21.38 -40.03 -9.98
N GLU A 157 21.15 -40.13 -11.29
CA GLU A 157 21.59 -39.14 -12.28
C GLU A 157 20.41 -38.30 -12.80
N GLY A 158 20.69 -37.04 -13.13
CA GLY A 158 19.76 -36.13 -13.81
C GLY A 158 20.46 -34.99 -14.52
N SER A 159 19.68 -34.14 -15.18
CA SER A 159 20.16 -32.98 -15.93
C SER A 159 20.41 -31.77 -15.05
N VAL A 160 19.62 -31.63 -13.97
CA VAL A 160 19.72 -30.59 -12.94
C VAL A 160 19.36 -31.14 -11.56
N LEU A 161 19.88 -30.52 -10.51
CA LEU A 161 19.56 -30.82 -9.12
C LEU A 161 18.94 -29.61 -8.44
N ILE A 162 17.75 -29.78 -7.90
CA ILE A 162 17.04 -28.78 -7.11
C ILE A 162 17.09 -29.18 -5.63
N GLY A 163 17.79 -28.40 -4.81
CA GLY A 163 17.84 -28.55 -3.36
C GLY A 163 16.61 -27.94 -2.69
N ALA A 164 15.67 -28.78 -2.29
CA ALA A 164 14.51 -28.47 -1.46
C ALA A 164 14.64 -29.11 -0.07
N ASP A 165 15.87 -29.31 0.39
CA ASP A 165 16.31 -30.08 1.56
C ASP A 165 16.40 -29.24 2.85
N GLY A 166 15.72 -28.08 2.85
CA GLY A 166 15.41 -27.29 4.03
C GLY A 166 16.61 -26.62 4.69
N ILE A 167 16.44 -26.30 5.97
CA ILE A 167 17.37 -25.46 6.73
C ILE A 167 18.79 -26.06 6.88
N HIS A 168 18.95 -27.37 6.76
CA HIS A 168 20.24 -28.06 6.86
C HIS A 168 20.74 -28.55 5.49
N SER A 169 20.39 -27.81 4.43
CA SER A 169 20.63 -28.17 3.03
C SER A 169 22.04 -28.69 2.75
N THR A 170 22.13 -29.92 2.27
CA THR A 170 23.34 -30.54 1.73
C THR A 170 23.68 -29.93 0.37
N VAL A 171 22.68 -29.66 -0.48
CA VAL A 171 22.89 -29.04 -1.80
C VAL A 171 23.47 -27.63 -1.65
N GLY A 172 22.94 -26.83 -0.71
CA GLY A 172 23.47 -25.50 -0.41
C GLY A 172 24.91 -25.54 0.12
N ARG A 173 25.25 -26.52 0.97
CA ARG A 173 26.64 -26.71 1.43
C ARG A 173 27.59 -27.07 0.29
N HIS A 174 27.17 -27.94 -0.62
CA HIS A 174 27.96 -28.30 -1.81
C HIS A 174 28.28 -27.07 -2.66
N MET A 175 27.27 -26.25 -2.95
CA MET A 175 27.45 -25.01 -3.71
C MET A 175 28.38 -24.01 -3.02
N ALA A 176 28.30 -23.89 -1.68
CA ALA A 176 29.18 -23.01 -0.91
C ALA A 176 30.66 -23.48 -0.93
N GLN A 177 30.90 -24.78 -0.92
CA GLN A 177 32.23 -25.37 -0.98
C GLN A 177 32.90 -25.17 -2.35
N ALA A 178 32.14 -25.22 -3.44
CA ALA A 178 32.63 -24.96 -4.79
C ALA A 178 33.08 -23.50 -5.01
N GLY A 179 32.53 -22.55 -4.23
CA GLY A 179 32.80 -21.11 -4.31
C GLY A 179 33.80 -20.52 -3.30
N GLY A 180 34.48 -21.35 -2.49
CA GLY A 180 35.61 -20.90 -1.67
C GLY A 180 35.30 -20.04 -0.44
N LYS A 181 34.11 -20.13 0.17
CA LYS A 181 33.81 -19.50 1.47
C LYS A 181 32.99 -20.43 2.38
N PRO A 182 33.53 -21.01 3.47
CA PRO A 182 32.71 -21.65 4.52
C PRO A 182 32.07 -20.55 5.41
N LYS A 183 30.90 -20.65 6.06
CA LYS A 183 30.03 -21.76 6.50
C LYS A 183 28.63 -21.20 6.87
N GLN A 184 27.64 -22.09 7.00
CA GLN A 184 26.27 -21.88 7.50
C GLN A 184 26.18 -21.17 8.89
N ASP A 185 27.30 -21.11 9.62
CA ASP A 185 27.44 -20.69 11.03
C ASP A 185 27.50 -19.17 11.24
N GLY A 186 27.36 -18.34 10.20
CA GLY A 186 27.51 -16.89 10.26
C GLY A 186 26.23 -16.07 10.46
N LEU A 187 25.07 -16.70 10.73
CA LEU A 187 23.80 -15.97 10.89
C LEU A 187 23.55 -15.48 12.31
N PRO A 188 23.12 -14.21 12.49
CA PRO A 188 22.64 -13.78 13.79
C PRO A 188 21.38 -14.55 14.15
N VAL A 189 21.28 -14.90 15.43
CA VAL A 189 20.07 -15.41 16.09
C VAL A 189 19.81 -14.45 17.24
N GLN A 190 18.72 -13.68 17.15
CA GLN A 190 18.24 -12.82 18.24
C GLN A 190 16.97 -13.35 18.89
N TYR A 191 16.31 -14.27 18.20
CA TYR A 191 15.10 -14.92 18.66
C TYR A 191 15.25 -16.43 18.64
N ARG A 192 14.60 -17.06 19.61
CA ARG A 192 14.24 -18.47 19.55
C ARG A 192 12.74 -18.60 19.45
N CYS A 193 12.30 -19.73 18.91
CA CYS A 193 10.89 -20.06 18.86
C CYS A 193 10.68 -21.46 19.41
N LEU A 194 9.81 -21.55 20.42
CA LEU A 194 9.26 -22.79 20.90
C LEU A 194 7.91 -23.02 20.19
N PHE A 195 7.89 -24.02 19.32
CA PHE A 195 6.69 -24.44 18.60
C PHE A 195 6.00 -25.55 19.37
N GLY A 196 4.67 -25.61 19.31
CA GLY A 196 3.96 -26.77 19.80
C GLY A 196 2.59 -27.00 19.20
N ILE A 197 2.17 -28.24 19.35
CA ILE A 197 0.83 -28.75 19.04
C ILE A 197 0.30 -29.35 20.33
N SER A 198 -0.89 -28.95 20.74
CA SER A 198 -1.58 -29.45 21.93
C SER A 198 -2.92 -30.07 21.56
N ASP A 199 -3.42 -30.95 22.43
CA ASP A 199 -4.86 -31.23 22.48
C ASP A 199 -5.63 -29.91 22.68
N LYS A 200 -6.90 -29.89 22.25
CA LYS A 200 -7.79 -28.72 22.33
C LYS A 200 -7.72 -28.02 23.68
N VAL A 201 -7.38 -26.73 23.64
CA VAL A 201 -7.34 -25.87 24.81
C VAL A 201 -8.63 -25.04 24.87
N PRO A 202 -9.49 -25.24 25.89
CA PRO A 202 -10.68 -24.40 26.06
C PRO A 202 -10.30 -22.92 26.18
N GLY A 203 -11.05 -22.06 25.48
CA GLY A 203 -10.77 -20.62 25.42
C GLY A 203 -9.98 -20.16 24.19
N ILE A 204 -9.54 -21.09 23.32
CA ILE A 204 -8.97 -20.78 22.00
C ILE A 204 -9.93 -21.30 20.91
N SER A 205 -10.61 -20.40 20.20
CA SER A 205 -11.58 -20.79 19.17
C SER A 205 -10.89 -21.18 17.85
N GLU A 206 -11.58 -22.01 17.05
CA GLU A 206 -11.06 -22.56 15.79
C GLU A 206 -11.05 -21.54 14.63
N ASP A 207 -11.81 -20.45 14.76
CA ASP A 207 -11.92 -19.37 13.78
C ASP A 207 -11.02 -18.17 14.11
N THR A 208 -10.28 -18.21 15.22
CA THR A 208 -9.52 -17.05 15.73
C THR A 208 -8.02 -17.34 15.80
N LEU A 209 -7.23 -16.45 15.18
CA LEU A 209 -5.80 -16.37 15.37
C LEU A 209 -5.48 -15.29 16.40
N HIS A 210 -4.93 -15.71 17.56
CA HIS A 210 -4.51 -14.80 18.62
C HIS A 210 -3.03 -14.48 18.49
N HIS A 211 -2.69 -13.19 18.44
CA HIS A 211 -1.34 -12.68 18.63
C HIS A 211 -1.25 -11.95 19.96
N VAL A 212 -0.30 -12.32 20.80
CA VAL A 212 -0.01 -11.66 22.07
C VAL A 212 1.29 -10.90 21.93
N ALA A 213 1.19 -9.60 22.19
CA ALA A 213 2.35 -8.75 22.31
C ALA A 213 2.81 -8.71 23.76
N ASN A 214 4.06 -9.06 24.04
CA ASN A 214 4.64 -9.04 25.37
C ASN A 214 6.03 -8.37 25.33
N TYR A 215 6.63 -8.09 26.48
CA TYR A 215 7.95 -7.44 26.55
C TYR A 215 9.07 -8.48 26.44
N GLY A 216 9.87 -8.40 25.37
CA GLY A 216 10.95 -9.35 25.09
C GLY A 216 10.47 -10.72 24.60
N SER A 217 9.16 -10.94 24.50
CA SER A 217 8.55 -12.13 23.94
C SER A 217 7.29 -11.81 23.15
N SER A 218 6.88 -12.71 22.27
CA SER A 218 5.56 -12.67 21.66
C SER A 218 5.05 -14.08 21.52
N LEU A 219 3.73 -14.22 21.40
CA LEU A 219 3.11 -15.52 21.24
C LEU A 219 2.02 -15.42 20.17
N PHE A 220 1.82 -16.49 19.42
CA PHE A 220 0.53 -16.68 18.78
C PHE A 220 -0.04 -18.06 19.07
N ALA A 221 -1.37 -18.16 19.05
CA ALA A 221 -2.10 -19.40 19.20
C ALA A 221 -3.35 -19.42 18.30
N ALA A 222 -3.63 -20.58 17.72
CA ALA A 222 -4.84 -20.84 16.95
C ALA A 222 -5.27 -22.29 17.13
N SER A 223 -6.57 -22.54 17.24
CA SER A 223 -7.10 -23.90 17.13
C SER A 223 -7.29 -24.25 15.65
N GLY A 224 -7.24 -25.53 15.33
CA GLY A 224 -7.55 -26.01 13.99
C GLY A 224 -7.98 -27.47 13.98
N PRO A 225 -7.88 -28.18 12.85
CA PRO A 225 -8.51 -29.48 12.65
C PRO A 225 -8.08 -30.52 13.69
N ASN A 226 -8.93 -31.54 13.88
CA ASN A 226 -8.70 -32.68 14.77
C ASN A 226 -8.56 -32.30 16.25
N ASP A 227 -9.31 -31.28 16.70
CA ASP A 227 -9.27 -30.78 18.09
C ASP A 227 -7.83 -30.46 18.55
N ARG A 228 -7.06 -29.80 17.67
CA ARG A 228 -5.67 -29.39 17.94
C ARG A 228 -5.58 -27.90 18.16
N THR A 229 -4.75 -27.50 19.12
CA THR A 229 -4.34 -26.11 19.32
C THR A 229 -2.86 -25.97 19.00
N TYR A 230 -2.54 -25.05 18.10
CA TYR A 230 -1.20 -24.77 17.63
C TYR A 230 -0.70 -23.46 18.22
N TRP A 231 0.57 -23.42 18.59
CA TRP A 231 1.13 -22.23 19.20
C TRP A 231 2.62 -22.08 18.92
N CYS A 232 3.08 -20.84 18.95
CA CYS A 232 4.48 -20.47 18.83
C CYS A 232 4.78 -19.40 19.88
N LEU A 233 5.77 -19.67 20.73
CA LEU A 233 6.31 -18.71 21.68
C LEU A 233 7.67 -18.24 21.19
N PHE A 234 7.78 -16.95 20.92
CA PHE A 234 9.01 -16.29 20.51
C PHE A 234 9.62 -15.59 21.71
N THR A 235 10.90 -15.86 21.97
CA THR A 235 11.64 -15.22 23.07
C THR A 235 12.88 -14.56 22.50
N ASN A 236 13.07 -13.28 22.80
CA ASN A 236 14.32 -12.59 22.51
C ASN A 236 15.42 -13.19 23.40
N THR A 237 16.54 -13.56 22.80
CA THR A 237 17.64 -14.23 23.51
C THR A 237 18.50 -13.29 24.36
N GLY A 238 18.20 -11.98 24.35
CA GLY A 238 18.92 -10.93 25.09
C GLY A 238 20.31 -10.60 24.54
N SER A 239 20.85 -11.45 23.66
CA SER A 239 22.13 -11.31 22.96
C SER A 239 22.01 -11.90 21.56
N THR A 240 22.84 -11.42 20.62
CA THR A 240 22.89 -11.98 19.27
C THR A 240 23.93 -13.10 19.20
N TYR A 241 23.48 -14.32 18.86
CA TYR A 241 24.33 -15.50 18.74
C TYR A 241 24.68 -15.82 17.29
N TYR A 242 25.78 -16.54 17.07
CA TYR A 242 26.25 -16.98 15.77
C TYR A 242 26.83 -18.39 15.87
N GLY A 243 26.49 -19.26 14.92
CA GLY A 243 27.20 -20.54 14.73
C GLY A 243 27.30 -21.39 15.99
N ASP A 244 28.50 -21.85 16.30
CA ASP A 244 28.78 -22.71 17.46
C ASP A 244 28.55 -22.02 18.82
N ALA A 245 28.34 -20.69 18.85
CA ALA A 245 28.02 -19.96 20.07
C ALA A 245 26.53 -20.09 20.47
N LEU A 246 25.71 -20.77 19.67
CA LEU A 246 24.29 -20.96 19.94
C LEU A 246 24.06 -21.75 21.24
N PRO A 247 23.09 -21.34 22.08
CA PRO A 247 22.73 -22.13 23.26
C PRO A 247 22.19 -23.50 22.85
N PRO A 248 22.28 -24.51 23.73
CA PRO A 248 21.70 -25.82 23.47
C PRO A 248 20.16 -25.70 23.43
N TYR A 249 19.57 -25.89 22.25
CA TYR A 249 18.10 -25.93 22.04
C TYR A 249 17.54 -27.33 22.29
N ASP A 250 17.92 -27.91 23.43
CA ASP A 250 17.52 -29.26 23.82
C ASP A 250 16.22 -29.26 24.64
N GLU A 251 15.76 -30.45 25.04
CA GLU A 251 14.53 -30.61 25.83
C GLU A 251 14.58 -29.89 27.18
N LYS A 252 15.78 -29.69 27.75
CA LYS A 252 15.95 -29.01 29.03
C LYS A 252 15.79 -27.49 28.86
N ASP A 253 16.39 -26.91 27.83
CA ASP A 253 16.19 -25.49 27.48
C ASP A 253 14.73 -25.20 27.15
N GLU A 254 14.08 -26.12 26.42
CA GLU A 254 12.65 -26.03 26.14
C GLU A 254 11.82 -25.98 27.43
N ALA A 255 12.01 -26.94 28.34
CA ALA A 255 11.23 -27.03 29.57
C ALA A 255 11.44 -25.80 30.48
N GLU A 256 12.67 -25.29 30.56
CA GLU A 256 12.98 -24.08 31.32
C GLU A 256 12.32 -22.84 30.70
N THR A 257 12.34 -22.71 29.37
CA THR A 257 11.65 -21.63 28.65
C THR A 257 10.14 -21.69 28.92
N ALA A 258 9.55 -22.88 28.85
CA ALA A 258 8.14 -23.07 29.08
C ALA A 258 7.72 -22.73 30.52
N LYS A 259 8.58 -23.03 31.49
CA LYS A 259 8.39 -22.65 32.90
C LYS A 259 8.48 -21.13 33.09
N GLN A 260 9.47 -20.48 32.49
CA GLN A 260 9.66 -19.03 32.57
C GLN A 260 8.46 -18.25 32.03
N HIS A 261 7.88 -18.72 30.92
CA HIS A 261 6.73 -18.09 30.27
C HIS A 261 5.39 -18.70 30.69
N GLY A 262 5.35 -19.63 31.66
CA GLY A 262 4.15 -20.40 31.99
C GLY A 262 2.93 -19.54 32.38
N ASP A 263 3.18 -18.40 33.02
CA ASP A 263 2.16 -17.44 33.48
C ASP A 263 1.84 -16.34 32.45
N ASP A 264 2.50 -16.34 31.29
CA ASP A 264 2.19 -15.39 30.21
C ASP A 264 0.75 -15.64 29.71
N ALA A 265 -0.01 -14.56 29.57
CA ALA A 265 -1.40 -14.62 29.13
C ALA A 265 -1.49 -14.85 27.62
N VAL A 266 -2.27 -15.85 27.21
CA VAL A 266 -2.65 -16.09 25.81
C VAL A 266 -3.96 -15.36 25.51
N THR A 267 -4.91 -15.46 26.43
CA THR A 267 -6.15 -14.70 26.51
C THR A 267 -6.35 -14.29 27.97
N GLU A 268 -7.43 -13.56 28.29
CA GLU A 268 -7.74 -13.22 29.68
C GLU A 268 -7.87 -14.46 30.57
N THR A 269 -8.31 -15.59 29.99
CA THR A 269 -8.60 -16.85 30.73
C THR A 269 -7.60 -17.97 30.46
N VAL A 270 -6.74 -17.87 29.44
CA VAL A 270 -5.78 -18.91 29.05
C VAL A 270 -4.35 -18.42 29.27
N ARG A 271 -3.51 -19.27 29.86
CA ARG A 271 -2.07 -19.04 30.07
C ARG A 271 -1.24 -19.98 29.21
N PHE A 272 0.03 -19.65 29.00
CA PHE A 272 0.94 -20.48 28.21
C PHE A 272 1.09 -21.89 28.79
N ARG A 273 1.14 -22.04 30.12
CA ARG A 273 1.17 -23.37 30.77
C ARG A 273 0.00 -24.27 30.36
N ASP A 274 -1.19 -23.71 30.14
CA ASP A 274 -2.37 -24.47 29.72
C ASP A 274 -2.22 -25.05 28.30
N LEU A 275 -1.42 -24.38 27.46
CA LEU A 275 -1.02 -24.87 26.14
C LEU A 275 0.06 -25.95 26.30
N TYR A 276 1.11 -25.67 27.08
CA TYR A 276 2.29 -26.54 27.19
C TYR A 276 2.01 -27.87 27.92
N GLU A 277 1.14 -27.88 28.92
CA GLU A 277 0.76 -29.10 29.65
C GLU A 277 -0.05 -30.07 28.78
N ARG A 278 -0.82 -29.55 27.81
CA ARG A 278 -1.58 -30.35 26.83
C ARG A 278 -0.79 -30.67 25.56
N ARG A 279 0.50 -30.36 25.50
CA ARG A 279 1.29 -30.54 24.29
C ARG A 279 1.38 -32.03 23.92
N VAL A 280 1.14 -32.32 22.65
CA VAL A 280 1.43 -33.61 22.02
C VAL A 280 2.85 -33.61 21.47
N GLN A 281 3.29 -32.47 20.95
CA GLN A 281 4.61 -32.30 20.38
C GLN A 281 5.06 -30.85 20.53
N SER A 282 6.34 -30.66 20.80
CA SER A 282 6.99 -29.36 20.84
C SER A 282 8.41 -29.46 20.32
N VAL A 283 8.93 -28.33 19.83
CA VAL A 283 10.32 -28.20 19.39
C VAL A 283 10.80 -26.77 19.62
N SER A 284 11.96 -26.65 20.26
CA SER A 284 12.71 -25.39 20.36
C SER A 284 13.69 -25.26 19.21
N THR A 285 13.73 -24.11 18.54
CA THR A 285 14.70 -23.85 17.46
C THR A 285 15.19 -22.41 17.49
N PRO A 286 16.48 -22.18 17.13
CA PRO A 286 16.95 -20.85 16.81
C PRO A 286 16.20 -20.31 15.59
N LEU A 287 15.84 -19.03 15.63
CA LEU A 287 15.45 -18.29 14.44
C LEU A 287 16.71 -17.59 13.94
N HIS A 288 17.39 -18.24 13.00
CA HIS A 288 18.47 -17.57 12.28
C HIS A 288 17.89 -16.42 11.49
N GLU A 289 18.69 -15.44 11.12
CA GLU A 289 18.16 -14.27 10.47
C GLU A 289 18.90 -14.01 9.14
N GLY A 290 18.50 -14.64 8.01
CA GLY A 290 19.19 -14.65 6.69
C GLY A 290 18.37 -14.80 5.37
N ALA A 291 18.92 -14.38 4.22
CA ALA A 291 18.61 -14.92 2.88
C ALA A 291 19.89 -14.96 2.04
N LEU A 292 20.15 -16.05 1.29
CA LEU A 292 21.41 -16.20 0.54
C LEU A 292 21.54 -15.21 -0.61
N GLU A 293 22.77 -14.83 -0.93
CA GLU A 293 23.06 -13.98 -2.08
C GLU A 293 22.95 -14.72 -3.42
N LYS A 294 23.40 -15.98 -3.45
CA LYS A 294 23.41 -16.85 -4.63
C LYS A 294 22.65 -18.14 -4.33
N TRP A 295 21.70 -18.50 -5.19
CA TRP A 295 20.80 -19.65 -5.04
C TRP A 295 21.07 -20.75 -6.05
N TYR A 296 22.04 -20.57 -6.95
CA TYR A 296 22.38 -21.56 -7.96
C TYR A 296 23.86 -21.58 -8.28
N ASP A 297 24.34 -22.70 -8.80
CA ASP A 297 25.71 -22.88 -9.29
C ASP A 297 25.70 -23.97 -10.38
N GLY A 298 26.02 -23.59 -11.61
CA GLY A 298 25.89 -24.45 -12.79
C GLY A 298 24.51 -25.13 -12.90
N ARG A 299 24.46 -26.45 -12.68
CA ARG A 299 23.26 -27.29 -12.82
C ARG A 299 22.50 -27.51 -11.51
N CYS A 300 22.91 -26.84 -10.43
CA CYS A 300 22.31 -26.94 -9.11
C CYS A 300 21.60 -25.64 -8.73
N MET A 301 20.40 -25.72 -8.14
CA MET A 301 19.70 -24.59 -7.54
C MET A 301 19.03 -24.99 -6.22
N ILE A 302 19.03 -24.11 -5.23
CA ILE A 302 18.32 -24.29 -3.96
C ILE A 302 17.02 -23.47 -3.93
N ILE A 303 15.98 -24.00 -3.28
CA ILE A 303 14.66 -23.37 -3.15
C ILE A 303 14.08 -23.58 -1.73
N GLY A 304 13.03 -22.82 -1.40
CA GLY A 304 12.40 -22.88 -0.08
C GLY A 304 13.37 -22.46 1.04
N ASP A 305 13.32 -23.15 2.18
CA ASP A 305 14.15 -22.83 3.34
C ASP A 305 15.65 -23.03 3.09
N ALA A 306 16.04 -23.77 2.04
CA ALA A 306 17.44 -23.93 1.65
C ALA A 306 18.03 -22.62 1.08
N ALA A 307 17.25 -21.86 0.31
CA ALA A 307 17.70 -20.62 -0.35
C ALA A 307 17.66 -19.39 0.57
N HIS A 308 16.74 -19.37 1.53
CA HIS A 308 16.47 -18.22 2.37
C HIS A 308 17.15 -18.33 3.74
N LYS A 309 18.44 -18.73 3.72
CA LYS A 309 19.32 -18.84 4.88
C LYS A 309 20.70 -18.24 4.57
N VAL A 310 21.06 -17.06 5.11
CA VAL A 310 22.46 -16.64 5.48
C VAL A 310 23.08 -15.35 4.88
N HIS A 311 23.57 -14.45 5.79
CA HIS A 311 24.69 -13.46 5.90
C HIS A 311 24.87 -12.19 5.01
N TYR A 312 25.11 -11.00 5.64
CA TYR A 312 26.23 -10.05 5.39
C TYR A 312 26.43 -8.92 6.44
N ALA A 313 27.67 -8.41 6.52
CA ALA A 313 28.21 -7.35 7.38
C ALA A 313 27.90 -5.88 6.92
N LEU A 314 28.07 -4.94 7.85
CA LEU A 314 27.86 -3.45 7.84
C LEU A 314 28.50 -2.65 6.66
N PRO A 315 28.17 -1.36 6.38
CA PRO A 315 27.84 -0.27 7.34
C PRO A 315 26.64 0.65 7.05
N ALA A 316 26.32 1.43 8.09
CA ALA A 316 25.33 2.49 8.18
C ALA A 316 25.49 3.60 7.12
N TYR A 317 24.38 4.21 6.71
CA TYR A 317 24.15 5.65 6.41
C TYR A 317 22.96 5.80 5.43
N CYS A 318 21.79 6.16 5.95
CA CYS A 318 20.88 7.09 5.26
C CYS A 318 19.79 7.58 6.20
N TRP A 319 19.94 8.83 6.62
CA TRP A 319 18.92 9.61 7.31
C TRP A 319 17.98 10.26 6.29
N ALA A 320 16.67 10.07 6.42
CA ALA A 320 15.66 11.06 5.99
C ALA A 320 14.32 10.83 6.72
N PRO A 321 13.56 11.89 7.08
CA PRO A 321 12.67 11.86 8.25
C PRO A 321 11.17 12.03 7.93
N PHE A 322 10.34 11.83 8.96
CA PHE A 322 8.92 12.23 9.12
C PHE A 322 7.88 11.72 8.11
N THR A 323 7.49 10.44 8.22
CA THR A 323 6.06 10.03 8.13
C THR A 323 5.83 8.83 9.07
N LEU A 324 5.05 9.02 10.13
CA LEU A 324 4.81 8.02 11.19
C LEU A 324 4.10 6.74 10.70
N GLU A 325 3.53 6.74 9.49
CA GLU A 325 2.90 5.55 8.87
C GLU A 325 3.82 4.76 7.93
N SER A 326 5.00 5.31 7.62
CA SER A 326 6.01 4.67 6.76
C SER A 326 7.31 4.52 7.52
N GLY A 327 7.27 3.69 8.58
CA GLY A 327 8.41 2.94 9.06
C GLY A 327 9.56 3.75 9.68
N ILE A 328 9.81 3.45 10.94
CA ILE A 328 11.18 3.23 11.41
C ILE A 328 11.76 2.13 10.51
N VAL A 329 12.39 2.55 9.41
CA VAL A 329 13.14 1.68 8.50
C VAL A 329 14.60 2.04 8.71
N LEU A 330 15.27 1.36 9.63
CA LEU A 330 16.69 1.07 9.46
C LEU A 330 17.21 0.01 10.45
N ILE A 331 16.65 -1.21 10.43
CA ILE A 331 17.40 -2.41 10.79
C ILE A 331 16.98 -3.51 9.82
N VAL A 332 17.92 -3.96 8.99
CA VAL A 332 17.69 -4.93 7.90
C VAL A 332 18.52 -6.18 8.18
N ARG A 333 17.93 -7.24 8.76
CA ARG A 333 18.46 -8.63 8.90
C ARG A 333 17.28 -9.58 9.24
N THR A 334 17.32 -10.90 9.05
CA THR A 334 16.77 -11.67 7.90
C THR A 334 16.03 -13.00 8.39
N GLN A 335 15.78 -14.09 7.60
CA GLN A 335 14.91 -15.34 7.76
C GLN A 335 13.41 -15.10 8.00
N PHE A 336 12.57 -16.03 7.48
CA PHE A 336 11.13 -16.03 7.76
C PHE A 336 10.88 -16.37 9.23
N ASN A 337 10.74 -15.33 10.05
CA ASN A 337 10.05 -15.48 11.31
C ASN A 337 8.61 -15.97 11.03
N PRO A 338 8.16 -17.11 11.60
CA PRO A 338 6.86 -17.69 11.33
C PRO A 338 5.69 -16.86 11.87
N ILE A 339 5.93 -15.76 12.58
CA ILE A 339 4.89 -14.88 13.14
C ILE A 339 3.87 -14.37 12.11
N ILE A 340 4.20 -14.34 10.82
CA ILE A 340 3.23 -14.02 9.75
C ILE A 340 2.93 -15.18 8.79
N GLY A 341 3.46 -16.38 9.03
CA GLY A 341 3.12 -17.59 8.29
C GLY A 341 3.56 -17.65 6.81
N LEU A 342 4.48 -16.78 6.37
CA LEU A 342 4.79 -16.62 4.94
C LEU A 342 5.88 -17.55 4.38
N GLY A 343 6.62 -18.28 5.23
CA GLY A 343 7.75 -19.12 4.77
C GLY A 343 7.33 -20.20 3.77
N GLY A 344 6.33 -21.02 4.15
CA GLY A 344 5.79 -22.06 3.26
C GLY A 344 5.15 -21.49 1.99
N MET A 345 4.53 -20.30 2.08
CA MET A 345 3.96 -19.61 0.91
C MET A 345 5.06 -19.16 -0.05
N SER A 346 6.17 -18.63 0.47
CA SER A 346 7.33 -18.25 -0.33
C SER A 346 7.99 -19.45 -1.02
N ALA A 347 7.97 -20.62 -0.38
CA ALA A 347 8.43 -21.88 -0.98
C ALA A 347 7.54 -22.31 -2.17
N LEU A 348 6.21 -22.21 -2.04
CA LEU A 348 5.25 -22.42 -3.14
C LEU A 348 5.52 -21.44 -4.30
N GLU A 349 5.62 -20.14 -3.99
CA GLU A 349 5.88 -19.10 -4.99
C GLU A 349 7.21 -19.32 -5.74
N THR A 350 8.28 -19.74 -5.03
CA THR A 350 9.58 -20.04 -5.64
C THR A 350 9.53 -21.29 -6.53
N SER A 351 8.79 -22.31 -6.11
CA SER A 351 8.58 -23.53 -6.90
C SER A 351 7.83 -23.22 -8.20
N ALA A 352 6.80 -22.35 -8.12
CA ALA A 352 6.06 -21.89 -9.29
C ALA A 352 6.93 -21.08 -10.25
N ALA A 353 7.72 -20.12 -9.74
CA ALA A 353 8.63 -19.33 -10.56
C ALA A 353 9.67 -20.20 -11.29
N LEU A 354 10.28 -21.15 -10.59
CA LEU A 354 11.25 -22.07 -11.19
C LEU A 354 10.60 -22.94 -12.28
N ALA A 355 9.42 -23.50 -11.99
CA ALA A 355 8.70 -24.32 -12.97
C ALA A 355 8.38 -23.52 -14.25
N ASN A 356 7.87 -22.29 -14.11
CA ASN A 356 7.56 -21.42 -15.26
C ASN A 356 8.79 -21.20 -16.16
N HIS A 357 9.93 -20.81 -15.57
CA HIS A 357 11.14 -20.54 -16.34
C HIS A 357 11.76 -21.80 -16.95
N LEU A 358 11.77 -22.91 -16.20
CA LEU A 358 12.38 -24.15 -16.66
C LEU A 358 11.61 -24.75 -17.83
N VAL A 359 10.29 -24.85 -17.75
CA VAL A 359 9.48 -25.40 -18.84
C VAL A 359 9.46 -24.45 -20.05
N ALA A 360 9.48 -23.14 -19.85
CA ALA A 360 9.64 -22.19 -20.96
C ALA A 360 10.93 -22.46 -21.75
N LEU A 361 12.04 -22.75 -21.05
CA LEU A 361 13.28 -23.19 -21.69
C LEU A 361 13.10 -24.54 -22.41
N LEU A 362 12.50 -25.54 -21.75
CA LEU A 362 12.33 -26.89 -22.30
C LEU A 362 11.41 -26.94 -23.53
N LYS A 363 10.50 -25.98 -23.69
CA LYS A 363 9.72 -25.81 -24.93
C LYS A 363 10.59 -25.43 -26.14
N SER A 364 11.70 -24.72 -25.89
CA SER A 364 12.64 -24.28 -26.94
C SER A 364 13.86 -25.19 -27.10
N SER A 365 14.27 -25.91 -26.06
CA SER A 365 15.49 -26.73 -26.04
C SER A 365 15.28 -28.03 -25.27
N SER A 366 15.38 -29.17 -25.95
CA SER A 366 15.21 -30.49 -25.33
C SER A 366 16.43 -30.97 -24.53
N ASN A 367 17.60 -30.37 -24.76
CA ASN A 367 18.83 -30.68 -24.01
C ASN A 367 19.61 -29.38 -23.74
N PRO A 368 19.17 -28.58 -22.77
CA PRO A 368 19.78 -27.29 -22.49
C PRO A 368 21.22 -27.41 -21.99
N SER A 369 22.06 -26.49 -22.46
CA SER A 369 23.41 -26.28 -21.96
C SER A 369 23.40 -25.76 -20.52
N THR A 370 24.54 -25.88 -19.83
CA THR A 370 24.70 -25.35 -18.46
C THR A 370 24.43 -23.84 -18.41
N SER A 371 24.84 -23.06 -19.42
CA SER A 371 24.62 -21.60 -19.44
C SER A 371 23.14 -21.23 -19.62
N GLU A 372 22.37 -21.99 -20.41
CA GLU A 372 20.93 -21.81 -20.55
C GLU A 372 20.20 -22.11 -19.22
N LEU A 373 20.63 -23.15 -18.51
CA LEU A 373 20.09 -23.50 -17.19
C LEU A 373 20.45 -22.45 -16.14
N GLU A 374 21.69 -21.97 -16.12
CA GLU A 374 22.09 -20.86 -15.25
C GLU A 374 21.29 -19.59 -15.56
N SER A 375 20.94 -19.32 -16.81
CA SER A 375 20.06 -18.20 -17.17
C SER A 375 18.65 -18.37 -16.59
N VAL A 376 18.09 -19.59 -16.59
CA VAL A 376 16.80 -19.91 -15.94
C VAL A 376 16.88 -19.71 -14.43
N PHE A 377 17.94 -20.20 -13.79
CA PHE A 377 18.14 -20.04 -12.35
C PHE A 377 18.37 -18.58 -11.95
N ALA A 378 19.12 -17.83 -12.76
CA ALA A 378 19.33 -16.38 -12.59
C ALA A 378 18.00 -15.62 -12.63
N LYS A 379 17.17 -15.86 -13.66
CA LYS A 379 15.83 -15.25 -13.77
C LYS A 379 14.95 -15.58 -12.58
N THR A 380 14.98 -16.85 -12.13
CA THR A 380 14.23 -17.27 -10.95
C THR A 380 14.69 -16.53 -9.70
N GLN A 381 16.00 -16.41 -9.47
CA GLN A 381 16.57 -15.67 -8.35
C GLN A 381 16.25 -14.17 -8.40
N GLU A 382 16.44 -13.51 -9.56
CA GLU A 382 16.13 -12.09 -9.76
C GLU A 382 14.67 -11.77 -9.43
N LEU A 383 13.77 -12.68 -9.77
CA LEU A 383 12.35 -12.58 -9.47
C LEU A 383 12.03 -12.80 -7.98
N ARG A 384 12.66 -13.79 -7.35
CA ARG A 384 12.26 -14.30 -6.04
C ARG A 384 13.04 -13.69 -4.87
N ARG A 385 14.33 -13.38 -5.03
CA ARG A 385 15.18 -12.88 -3.94
C ARG A 385 14.69 -11.56 -3.34
N PRO A 386 14.34 -10.51 -4.13
CA PRO A 386 13.82 -9.26 -3.58
C PRO A 386 12.50 -9.45 -2.82
N ARG A 387 11.62 -10.30 -3.38
CA ARG A 387 10.32 -10.62 -2.81
C ARG A 387 10.43 -11.39 -1.51
N ALA A 388 11.25 -12.44 -1.46
CA ALA A 388 11.48 -13.19 -0.24
C ALA A 388 12.16 -12.33 0.83
N LYS A 389 13.12 -11.48 0.44
CA LYS A 389 13.75 -10.51 1.34
C LYS A 389 12.74 -9.55 1.96
N ALA A 390 11.84 -8.97 1.17
CA ALA A 390 10.82 -8.06 1.68
C ALA A 390 9.90 -8.74 2.70
N LEU A 391 9.50 -9.99 2.45
CA LEU A 391 8.65 -10.74 3.38
C LEU A 391 9.38 -11.09 4.69
N ILE A 392 10.66 -11.43 4.58
CA ILE A 392 11.53 -11.66 5.74
C ILE A 392 11.63 -10.39 6.59
N ASP A 393 11.95 -9.25 5.96
CA ASP A 393 12.12 -7.98 6.65
C ASP A 393 10.81 -7.58 7.38
N VAL A 394 9.64 -7.78 6.75
CA VAL A 394 8.33 -7.54 7.39
C VAL A 394 8.05 -8.50 8.55
N SER A 395 8.42 -9.77 8.43
CA SER A 395 8.25 -10.77 9.51
C SER A 395 9.04 -10.35 10.75
N MET A 396 10.29 -9.92 10.56
CA MET A 396 11.17 -9.46 11.63
C MET A 396 10.66 -8.18 12.28
N LEU A 397 10.32 -7.15 11.50
CA LEU A 397 9.75 -5.91 12.04
C LEU A 397 8.47 -6.18 12.85
N THR A 398 7.65 -7.13 12.40
CA THR A 398 6.44 -7.56 13.11
C THR A 398 6.79 -8.25 14.43
N GLN A 399 7.82 -9.09 14.44
CA GLN A 399 8.33 -9.72 15.67
C GLN A 399 8.83 -8.68 16.68
N HIS A 400 9.73 -7.78 16.28
CA HIS A 400 10.26 -6.74 17.16
C HIS A 400 9.13 -5.84 17.71
N ARG A 401 8.13 -5.53 16.88
CA ARG A 401 6.93 -4.79 17.30
C ARG A 401 6.15 -5.55 18.38
N PHE A 402 5.85 -6.82 18.15
CA PHE A 402 5.07 -7.61 19.10
C PHE A 402 5.86 -7.96 20.38
N ALA A 403 7.18 -8.06 20.30
CA ALA A 403 8.05 -8.18 21.46
C ALA A 403 8.31 -6.85 22.20
N MET A 404 7.74 -5.73 21.71
CA MET A 404 7.81 -4.40 22.35
C MET A 404 9.22 -3.98 22.80
N GLU A 405 10.24 -4.29 22.00
CA GLU A 405 11.65 -4.20 22.40
C GLU A 405 12.13 -2.79 22.75
N THR A 406 11.44 -1.76 22.26
CA THR A 406 11.79 -0.37 22.55
C THR A 406 10.61 0.36 23.18
N PRO A 407 10.84 1.41 23.99
CA PRO A 407 9.77 2.24 24.54
C PRO A 407 8.85 2.81 23.46
N LEU A 408 9.38 3.14 22.29
CA LEU A 408 8.61 3.62 21.16
C LEU A 408 7.71 2.52 20.58
N LEU A 409 8.23 1.31 20.33
CA LEU A 409 7.42 0.19 19.86
C LEU A 409 6.34 -0.20 20.87
N ARG A 410 6.65 -0.13 22.17
CA ARG A 410 5.68 -0.31 23.25
C ARG A 410 4.55 0.73 23.18
N PHE A 411 4.88 2.01 23.05
CA PHE A 411 3.87 3.06 22.90
C PHE A 411 3.01 2.85 21.66
N LEU A 412 3.65 2.52 20.52
CA LEU A 412 2.95 2.29 19.27
C LEU A 412 1.98 1.11 19.36
N ASN A 413 2.41 0.00 19.96
CA ASN A 413 1.62 -1.22 20.02
C ASN A 413 0.47 -1.17 21.04
N LEU A 414 0.66 -0.50 22.18
CA LEU A 414 -0.37 -0.43 23.23
C LEU A 414 -1.37 0.71 23.04
N TYR A 415 -0.98 1.81 22.38
CA TYR A 415 -1.81 3.01 22.33
C TYR A 415 -2.08 3.47 20.89
N TYR A 416 -1.05 3.54 20.04
CA TYR A 416 -1.21 4.10 18.70
C TYR A 416 -2.00 3.19 17.75
N TYR A 417 -1.54 1.95 17.51
CA TYR A 417 -2.21 1.04 16.58
C TYR A 417 -3.65 0.69 17.01
N PRO A 418 -3.94 0.43 18.30
CA PRO A 418 -5.32 0.19 18.75
C PRO A 418 -6.24 1.37 18.48
N PHE A 419 -5.73 2.60 18.67
CA PHE A 419 -6.49 3.82 18.39
C PHE A 419 -6.85 3.98 16.91
N LEU A 420 -6.05 3.43 15.98
CA LEU A 420 -6.37 3.46 14.54
C LEU A 420 -7.45 2.43 14.14
N GLY A 421 -7.83 1.51 15.04
CA GLY A 421 -8.80 0.46 14.78
C GLY A 421 -8.29 -0.69 13.90
N SER A 422 -9.22 -1.50 13.39
CA SER A 422 -8.92 -2.78 12.72
C SER A 422 -8.45 -2.66 11.26
N ARG A 423 -8.71 -1.52 10.60
CA ARG A 423 -8.42 -1.37 9.17
C ARG A 423 -6.93 -1.33 8.82
N PRO A 424 -6.07 -0.59 9.53
CA PRO A 424 -4.62 -0.67 9.28
C PRO A 424 -4.06 -2.07 9.52
N ALA A 425 -4.61 -2.81 10.49
CA ALA A 425 -4.25 -4.21 10.71
C ALA A 425 -4.65 -5.08 9.50
N LEU A 426 -5.87 -4.91 8.97
CA LEU A 426 -6.29 -5.58 7.73
C LEU A 426 -5.42 -5.18 6.52
N GLY A 427 -5.08 -3.90 6.40
CA GLY A 427 -4.20 -3.38 5.34
C GLY A 427 -2.82 -4.04 5.39
N LEU A 428 -2.21 -4.12 6.57
CA LEU A 428 -0.91 -4.75 6.80
C LEU A 428 -0.95 -6.26 6.48
N LEU A 429 -1.99 -6.98 6.90
CA LEU A 429 -2.19 -8.39 6.55
C LEU A 429 -2.31 -8.56 5.03
N SER A 430 -3.07 -7.68 4.39
CA SER A 430 -3.37 -7.71 2.96
C SER A 430 -2.21 -7.31 2.05
N GLU A 431 -1.24 -6.52 2.52
CA GLU A 431 -0.16 -5.95 1.69
C GLU A 431 0.83 -7.03 1.19
N ALA A 432 0.93 -8.15 1.91
CA ALA A 432 1.87 -9.22 1.57
C ALA A 432 1.46 -10.07 0.36
N TYR A 433 0.20 -10.04 -0.07
CA TYR A 433 -0.35 -11.00 -1.04
C TYR A 433 -0.30 -10.60 -2.52
N PRO A 434 -0.47 -9.32 -2.93
CA PRO A 434 -0.52 -8.95 -4.34
C PRO A 434 0.72 -9.36 -5.15
N GLY A 435 1.91 -9.37 -4.53
CA GLY A 435 3.16 -9.82 -5.16
C GLY A 435 3.35 -11.33 -5.30
N ALA A 436 2.34 -12.14 -4.95
CA ALA A 436 2.41 -13.60 -5.08
C ALA A 436 2.58 -14.04 -6.54
N ILE A 437 3.34 -15.10 -6.77
CA ILE A 437 3.60 -15.65 -8.12
C ILE A 437 2.50 -16.64 -8.51
N SER A 438 2.08 -16.62 -9.77
CA SER A 438 1.23 -17.65 -10.37
C SER A 438 2.03 -18.65 -11.22
N LEU A 439 1.49 -19.85 -11.40
CA LEU A 439 1.93 -20.83 -12.40
C LEU A 439 1.36 -20.44 -13.78
N GLU A 440 2.20 -19.93 -14.68
CA GLU A 440 1.78 -19.41 -15.99
C GLU A 440 1.34 -20.53 -16.95
N MET A 441 1.92 -21.72 -16.78
CA MET A 441 1.86 -22.82 -17.76
C MET A 441 0.57 -23.62 -17.74
N THR A 442 -0.22 -23.47 -16.68
CA THR A 442 -1.58 -23.99 -16.58
C THR A 442 -2.53 -23.30 -17.58
N LYS A 443 -2.13 -22.16 -18.15
CA LYS A 443 -2.91 -21.45 -19.18
C LYS A 443 -2.75 -22.01 -20.60
N GLU A 444 -1.67 -22.73 -20.89
CA GLU A 444 -1.36 -23.24 -22.24
C GLU A 444 -1.60 -24.75 -22.42
N THR A 445 -1.69 -25.51 -21.33
CA THR A 445 -1.78 -26.99 -21.34
C THR A 445 -3.20 -27.54 -21.39
N ALA A 446 -4.14 -26.78 -21.95
CA ALA A 446 -5.42 -27.37 -22.34
C ALA A 446 -5.22 -28.41 -23.42
N VAL A 447 -5.58 -29.63 -23.08
CA VAL A 447 -5.85 -30.68 -24.06
C VAL A 447 -6.86 -30.12 -25.10
N PRO A 448 -6.65 -30.30 -26.41
CA PRO A 448 -7.65 -29.92 -27.41
C PRO A 448 -8.98 -30.64 -27.12
N GLY A 449 -9.99 -29.91 -26.66
CA GLY A 449 -11.29 -30.43 -26.21
C GLY A 449 -11.54 -30.33 -24.71
N GLU A 450 -10.50 -30.17 -23.90
CA GLU A 450 -10.58 -29.87 -22.47
C GLU A 450 -10.21 -28.40 -22.32
N LYS A 451 -11.22 -27.51 -22.27
CA LYS A 451 -11.01 -26.08 -22.09
C LYS A 451 -9.96 -25.88 -20.98
N VAL A 452 -8.87 -25.15 -21.28
CA VAL A 452 -7.99 -24.52 -20.27
C VAL A 452 -8.95 -24.07 -19.23
N THR A 453 -8.83 -24.56 -17.99
CA THR A 453 -9.78 -24.25 -16.94
C THR A 453 -10.02 -22.76 -16.98
N LYS A 454 -11.14 -22.41 -17.61
CA LYS A 454 -12.02 -21.32 -17.28
C LYS A 454 -11.86 -21.31 -15.77
N LEU A 455 -11.25 -20.25 -15.19
CA LEU A 455 -11.17 -20.07 -13.73
C LEU A 455 -12.40 -20.76 -13.13
N PRO A 456 -12.28 -21.70 -12.18
CA PRO A 456 -13.31 -22.70 -11.90
C PRO A 456 -14.72 -22.11 -11.97
N ASP A 457 -15.76 -22.81 -12.44
CA ASP A 457 -17.10 -22.20 -12.61
C ASP A 457 -17.68 -21.54 -11.33
N TRP A 458 -17.13 -21.85 -10.15
CA TRP A 458 -17.40 -21.18 -8.87
C TRP A 458 -16.55 -19.93 -8.58
N LEU A 459 -15.45 -19.71 -9.29
CA LEU A 459 -14.69 -18.45 -9.28
C LEU A 459 -15.49 -17.43 -10.10
N PRO A 460 -16.06 -16.36 -9.49
CA PRO A 460 -17.05 -15.52 -10.14
C PRO A 460 -16.52 -14.84 -11.42
N LYS A 461 -17.05 -15.23 -12.59
CA LYS A 461 -16.53 -14.84 -13.92
C LYS A 461 -16.82 -13.40 -14.35
N SER A 462 -17.29 -12.53 -13.47
CA SER A 462 -17.56 -11.12 -13.83
C SER A 462 -17.30 -10.07 -12.74
N ASP A 463 -16.85 -10.40 -11.53
CA ASP A 463 -16.70 -9.44 -10.41
C ASP A 463 -15.52 -9.78 -9.44
N VAL A 464 -14.39 -10.21 -10.02
CA VAL A 464 -13.47 -11.28 -9.52
C VAL A 464 -12.70 -11.04 -8.21
N ARG A 465 -12.17 -9.85 -7.90
CA ARG A 465 -11.46 -9.54 -6.64
C ARG A 465 -11.09 -8.07 -6.68
N SER A 466 -11.05 -7.40 -5.53
CA SER A 466 -10.80 -5.95 -5.51
C SER A 466 -9.33 -5.58 -5.61
N LEU A 467 -8.40 -6.47 -5.22
CA LEU A 467 -6.96 -6.27 -5.41
C LEU A 467 -6.46 -7.25 -6.46
N PRO A 468 -6.00 -6.77 -7.63
CA PRO A 468 -5.32 -7.63 -8.59
C PRO A 468 -3.95 -8.03 -8.07
N TYR A 469 -3.49 -9.22 -8.47
CA TYR A 469 -2.09 -9.60 -8.28
C TYR A 469 -1.20 -8.83 -9.26
N GLU A 470 0.06 -8.64 -8.90
CA GLU A 470 1.00 -7.80 -9.65
C GLU A 470 1.29 -8.31 -11.07
N ASP A 471 1.24 -9.62 -11.29
CA ASP A 471 1.40 -10.27 -12.58
C ASP A 471 0.14 -10.21 -13.47
N GLU A 472 -0.99 -9.73 -12.93
CA GLU A 472 -2.25 -9.51 -13.64
C GLU A 472 -2.42 -8.07 -14.11
N LEU A 473 -1.64 -7.13 -13.56
CA LEU A 473 -1.60 -5.74 -14.00
C LEU A 473 -0.91 -5.63 -15.37
N LEU A 474 -1.19 -4.56 -16.13
CA LEU A 474 -0.62 -4.35 -17.48
C LEU A 474 0.89 -4.52 -17.53
N HIS A 475 1.56 -4.12 -16.47
CA HIS A 475 2.90 -4.56 -16.15
C HIS A 475 3.06 -4.61 -14.65
N ARG A 476 4.09 -5.35 -14.19
CA ARG A 476 4.40 -5.43 -12.78
C ARG A 476 4.70 -4.03 -12.23
N PRO A 477 4.19 -3.70 -11.02
CA PRO A 477 4.54 -2.47 -10.35
C PRO A 477 6.05 -2.38 -10.17
N VAL A 478 6.61 -1.20 -10.40
CA VAL A 478 8.02 -0.94 -10.12
C VAL A 478 8.15 0.00 -8.92
N PRO A 479 9.13 -0.20 -8.03
CA PRO A 479 9.43 0.77 -6.98
C PRO A 479 9.70 2.15 -7.59
N ARG A 480 9.36 3.19 -6.83
CA ARG A 480 9.64 4.56 -7.26
C ARG A 480 11.16 4.77 -7.33
N SER A 481 11.65 5.28 -8.45
CA SER A 481 13.06 5.65 -8.60
C SER A 481 13.46 6.75 -7.62
N THR A 482 14.62 6.61 -6.98
CA THR A 482 15.20 7.64 -6.11
C THR A 482 15.37 8.96 -6.86
N LEU A 483 15.87 8.92 -8.09
CA LEU A 483 16.01 10.11 -8.93
C LEU A 483 14.67 10.79 -9.17
N ALA A 484 13.66 10.02 -9.59
CA ALA A 484 12.31 10.57 -9.80
C ALA A 484 11.72 11.17 -8.52
N SER A 485 11.93 10.51 -7.37
CA SER A 485 11.47 11.00 -6.07
C SER A 485 12.15 12.31 -5.66
N VAL A 486 13.47 12.43 -5.86
CA VAL A 486 14.23 13.65 -5.57
C VAL A 486 13.83 14.77 -6.52
N THR A 487 13.74 14.50 -7.83
CA THR A 487 13.35 15.50 -8.84
C THR A 487 11.95 16.06 -8.58
N ILE A 488 10.95 15.21 -8.33
CA ILE A 488 9.57 15.68 -8.07
C ILE A 488 9.50 16.45 -6.75
N THR A 489 10.22 15.99 -5.72
CA THR A 489 10.29 16.72 -4.45
C THR A 489 10.93 18.10 -4.64
N ALA A 490 12.06 18.17 -5.34
CA ALA A 490 12.77 19.42 -5.60
C ALA A 490 11.93 20.38 -6.45
N LEU A 491 11.19 19.86 -7.43
CA LEU A 491 10.26 20.65 -8.24
C LEU A 491 9.16 21.29 -7.36
N LEU A 492 8.47 20.49 -6.54
CA LEU A 492 7.38 20.99 -5.69
C LEU A 492 7.88 21.93 -4.59
N ALA A 493 9.02 21.62 -3.97
CA ALA A 493 9.67 22.51 -3.01
C ALA A 493 10.13 23.81 -3.68
N GLY A 494 10.68 23.74 -4.89
CA GLY A 494 11.07 24.90 -5.69
C GLY A 494 9.88 25.78 -6.05
N MET A 495 8.73 25.19 -6.42
CA MET A 495 7.48 25.92 -6.64
C MET A 495 6.99 26.61 -5.36
N PHE A 496 7.05 25.93 -4.21
CA PHE A 496 6.72 26.56 -2.92
C PHE A 496 7.64 27.74 -2.60
N ILE A 497 8.97 27.56 -2.70
CA ILE A 497 9.96 28.61 -2.45
C ILE A 497 9.75 29.79 -3.40
N LEU A 498 9.48 29.51 -4.68
CA LEU A 498 9.16 30.52 -5.67
C LEU A 498 7.89 31.29 -5.29
N GLY A 499 6.85 30.62 -4.77
CA GLY A 499 5.66 31.26 -4.24
C GLY A 499 5.95 32.16 -3.03
N VAL A 500 6.73 31.66 -2.04
CA VAL A 500 7.16 32.44 -0.86
C VAL A 500 7.95 33.67 -1.27
N TYR A 501 8.71 33.59 -2.37
CA TYR A 501 9.42 34.74 -2.90
C TYR A 501 8.47 35.67 -3.65
N LEU A 502 7.81 35.21 -4.72
CA LEU A 502 7.05 36.04 -5.65
C LEU A 502 5.85 36.74 -5.01
N LEU A 503 5.04 36.04 -4.22
CA LEU A 503 3.77 36.59 -3.71
C LEU A 503 4.02 37.75 -2.73
N PRO A 504 4.87 37.62 -1.69
CA PRO A 504 5.20 38.74 -0.81
C PRO A 504 6.13 39.77 -1.46
N TYR A 505 7.06 39.36 -2.32
CA TYR A 505 7.97 40.29 -2.99
C TYR A 505 7.21 41.29 -3.85
N THR A 506 6.25 40.82 -4.65
CA THR A 506 5.42 41.68 -5.50
C THR A 506 4.67 42.71 -4.66
N GLY A 507 3.99 42.27 -3.58
CA GLY A 507 3.25 43.16 -2.68
C GLY A 507 4.10 44.22 -1.98
N ARG A 508 5.39 43.94 -1.74
CA ARG A 508 6.34 44.93 -1.20
C ARG A 508 6.82 45.92 -2.25
N VAL A 509 7.19 45.43 -3.43
CA VAL A 509 7.80 46.27 -4.49
C VAL A 509 6.77 47.19 -5.13
N ASN A 510 5.54 46.71 -5.33
CA ASN A 510 4.46 47.53 -5.89
C ASN A 510 3.78 48.43 -4.84
N GLY A 511 4.19 48.36 -3.56
CA GLY A 511 3.64 49.20 -2.49
C GLY A 511 2.28 48.76 -1.94
N MET A 512 1.70 47.65 -2.40
CA MET A 512 0.40 47.16 -1.93
C MET A 512 0.38 46.93 -0.41
N PHE A 513 1.41 46.29 0.16
CA PHE A 513 1.43 46.03 1.61
C PHE A 513 1.50 47.31 2.43
N ARG A 514 2.20 48.34 1.95
CA ARG A 514 2.19 49.66 2.59
C ARG A 514 0.78 50.25 2.63
N LEU A 515 0.03 50.16 1.52
CA LEU A 515 -1.36 50.65 1.45
C LEU A 515 -2.29 49.86 2.39
N VAL A 516 -2.10 48.53 2.50
CA VAL A 516 -2.87 47.69 3.44
C VAL A 516 -2.56 48.07 4.88
N ASP A 517 -1.28 48.23 5.23
CA ASP A 517 -0.86 48.64 6.59
C ASP A 517 -1.43 50.02 6.94
N GLU A 518 -1.39 50.97 6.00
CA GLU A 518 -1.99 52.30 6.15
C GLU A 518 -3.50 52.23 6.35
N ALA A 519 -4.21 51.41 5.57
CA ALA A 519 -5.67 51.26 5.68
C ALA A 519 -6.10 50.65 7.01
N VAL A 520 -5.40 49.59 7.46
CA VAL A 520 -5.68 48.95 8.76
C VAL A 520 -5.36 49.91 9.91
N TRP A 521 -4.25 50.65 9.84
CA TRP A 521 -3.88 51.62 10.86
C TRP A 521 -4.85 52.80 10.95
N GLN A 522 -5.29 53.33 9.81
CA GLN A 522 -6.23 54.45 9.76
C GLN A 522 -7.68 54.04 10.01
N GLY A 523 -7.99 52.73 9.96
CA GLY A 523 -9.34 52.20 10.13
C GLY A 523 -10.26 52.51 8.96
N ASN A 524 -9.73 52.82 7.78
CA ASN A 524 -10.49 53.16 6.58
C ASN A 524 -9.71 52.78 5.32
N VAL A 525 -10.42 52.57 4.22
CA VAL A 525 -9.84 52.15 2.93
C VAL A 525 -10.47 52.93 1.78
N GLU A 526 -9.65 53.37 0.84
CA GLU A 526 -10.11 54.01 -0.39
C GLU A 526 -10.61 52.96 -1.39
N ILE A 527 -11.81 53.17 -1.93
CA ILE A 527 -12.45 52.25 -2.88
C ILE A 527 -12.86 53.02 -4.13
N SER A 528 -12.38 52.56 -5.30
CA SER A 528 -12.70 53.14 -6.61
C SER A 528 -14.22 53.24 -6.82
N GLY A 529 -14.71 54.47 -7.01
CA GLY A 529 -16.13 54.80 -7.19
C GLY A 529 -16.99 54.83 -5.92
N ARG A 530 -16.41 54.58 -4.72
CA ARG A 530 -17.09 54.78 -3.43
C ARG A 530 -16.39 55.79 -2.51
N GLY A 531 -15.12 56.10 -2.78
CA GLY A 531 -14.31 56.97 -1.94
C GLY A 531 -13.87 56.29 -0.64
N MET A 532 -13.55 57.08 0.38
CA MET A 532 -13.06 56.58 1.65
C MET A 532 -14.15 55.84 2.43
N THR A 533 -13.88 54.59 2.80
CA THR A 533 -14.83 53.71 3.49
C THR A 533 -14.25 53.24 4.82
N GLU A 534 -14.98 53.43 5.92
CA GLU A 534 -14.56 53.03 7.26
C GLU A 534 -14.58 51.50 7.44
N LEU A 535 -13.56 50.93 8.07
CA LEU A 535 -13.46 49.49 8.36
C LEU A 535 -14.22 49.15 9.64
N THR A 536 -15.27 48.36 9.53
CA THR A 536 -16.13 48.01 10.67
C THR A 536 -15.63 46.74 11.38
N PRO A 537 -15.64 46.68 12.73
CA PRO A 537 -15.38 45.44 13.47
C PRO A 537 -16.40 44.37 13.14
N VAL A 538 -15.95 43.16 12.82
CA VAL A 538 -16.80 42.03 12.41
C VAL A 538 -17.28 41.22 13.62
N PHE A 539 -16.41 41.00 14.62
CA PHE A 539 -16.69 40.14 15.78
C PHE A 539 -16.90 40.93 17.09
N GLY A 540 -16.86 42.27 17.02
CA GLY A 540 -16.96 43.16 18.18
C GLY A 540 -15.75 43.10 19.12
N ASN A 541 -15.76 43.92 20.17
CA ASN A 541 -14.62 44.14 21.07
C ASN A 541 -14.56 43.15 22.27
N GLY A 542 -14.98 41.90 22.04
CA GLY A 542 -15.05 40.86 23.08
C GLY A 542 -13.79 40.00 23.21
N TRP A 543 -13.92 38.82 23.81
CA TRP A 543 -12.83 37.83 23.96
C TRP A 543 -12.27 37.28 22.62
N LEU A 544 -12.93 37.62 21.50
CA LEU A 544 -12.50 37.31 20.13
C LEU A 544 -11.76 38.48 19.45
N SER A 545 -11.28 39.48 20.19
CA SER A 545 -10.60 40.66 19.64
C SER A 545 -9.44 40.31 18.69
N GLY A 546 -8.63 39.31 19.02
CA GLY A 546 -7.55 38.86 18.11
C GLY A 546 -8.04 38.26 16.78
N LEU A 547 -9.24 37.66 16.75
CA LEU A 547 -9.87 37.23 15.49
C LEU A 547 -10.45 38.42 14.73
N ASN A 548 -10.87 39.47 15.43
CA ASN A 548 -11.35 40.70 14.81
C ASN A 548 -10.22 41.41 14.04
N ASP A 549 -9.02 41.51 14.61
CA ASP A 549 -7.86 42.13 13.95
C ASP A 549 -7.49 41.40 12.66
N MET A 550 -7.44 40.06 12.72
CA MET A 550 -7.19 39.22 11.54
C MET A 550 -8.29 39.36 10.48
N ALA A 551 -9.56 39.40 10.89
CA ALA A 551 -10.68 39.57 9.98
C ALA A 551 -10.68 40.95 9.33
N GLN A 552 -10.39 42.01 10.09
CA GLN A 552 -10.28 43.37 9.56
C GLN A 552 -9.14 43.50 8.55
N MET A 553 -7.98 42.87 8.80
CA MET A 553 -6.89 42.83 7.83
C MET A 553 -7.34 42.15 6.52
N LEU A 554 -7.99 41.00 6.59
CA LEU A 554 -8.49 40.30 5.39
C LEU A 554 -9.59 41.09 4.67
N VAL A 555 -10.46 41.76 5.40
CA VAL A 555 -11.46 42.68 4.83
C VAL A 555 -10.77 43.85 4.13
N ALA A 556 -9.80 44.51 4.75
CA ALA A 556 -9.05 45.62 4.14
C ALA A 556 -8.37 45.22 2.83
N VAL A 557 -7.90 43.97 2.72
CA VAL A 557 -7.28 43.43 1.51
C VAL A 557 -8.33 43.12 0.42
N PHE A 558 -9.38 42.35 0.75
CA PHE A 558 -10.27 41.79 -0.29
C PHE A 558 -11.53 42.63 -0.55
N PHE A 559 -12.01 43.41 0.41
CA PHE A 559 -13.22 44.22 0.25
C PHE A 559 -13.10 45.27 -0.87
N PRO A 560 -11.98 46.01 -1.02
CA PRO A 560 -11.83 46.95 -2.13
C PRO A 560 -12.07 46.28 -3.48
N LEU A 561 -11.37 45.17 -3.77
CA LEU A 561 -11.48 44.44 -5.03
C LEU A 561 -12.91 44.06 -5.41
N ILE A 562 -13.72 43.64 -4.44
CA ILE A 562 -15.11 43.21 -4.70
C ILE A 562 -16.06 44.42 -4.74
N ALA A 563 -15.84 45.43 -3.89
CA ALA A 563 -16.73 46.57 -3.73
C ALA A 563 -16.51 47.70 -4.76
N GLU A 564 -15.37 47.73 -5.47
CA GLU A 564 -15.09 48.69 -6.54
C GLU A 564 -16.27 48.85 -7.49
N SER A 565 -16.58 50.09 -7.89
CA SER A 565 -17.66 50.39 -8.83
C SER A 565 -17.19 51.40 -9.87
N GLY A 566 -17.42 51.11 -11.14
CA GLY A 566 -17.01 51.97 -12.24
C GLY A 566 -17.15 51.24 -13.57
N THR A 567 -17.09 51.99 -14.67
CA THR A 567 -17.15 51.46 -16.04
C THR A 567 -15.76 51.32 -16.67
N GLU A 568 -14.70 51.56 -15.89
CA GLU A 568 -13.33 51.43 -16.39
C GLU A 568 -13.00 49.98 -16.75
N PRO A 569 -12.37 49.72 -17.92
CA PRO A 569 -12.04 48.37 -18.35
C PRO A 569 -11.24 47.58 -17.30
N ALA A 570 -10.25 48.21 -16.66
CA ALA A 570 -9.40 47.57 -15.65
C ALA A 570 -10.16 47.05 -14.42
N ILE A 571 -11.23 47.75 -13.99
CA ILE A 571 -12.10 47.29 -12.88
C ILE A 571 -12.86 46.02 -13.32
N MET A 572 -13.39 46.02 -14.54
CA MET A 572 -14.10 44.87 -15.08
C MET A 572 -13.17 43.66 -15.24
N GLU A 573 -11.94 43.85 -15.72
CA GLU A 573 -10.93 42.78 -15.83
C GLU A 573 -10.63 42.13 -14.48
N ARG A 574 -10.36 42.94 -13.44
CA ARG A 574 -10.12 42.43 -12.08
C ARG A 574 -11.30 41.62 -11.54
N LYS A 575 -12.54 42.08 -11.77
CA LYS A 575 -13.75 41.36 -11.36
C LYS A 575 -13.93 40.05 -12.12
N LEU A 576 -13.71 40.06 -13.43
CA LEU A 576 -13.77 38.86 -14.27
C LEU A 576 -12.69 37.85 -13.86
N GLN A 577 -11.47 38.31 -13.56
CA GLN A 577 -10.38 37.48 -13.04
C GLN A 577 -10.75 36.85 -11.68
N ALA A 578 -11.28 37.63 -10.73
CA ALA A 578 -11.72 37.12 -9.45
C ALA A 578 -12.85 36.08 -9.60
N LEU A 579 -13.84 36.37 -10.45
CA LEU A 579 -14.94 35.45 -10.75
C LEU A 579 -14.44 34.16 -11.41
N TYR A 580 -13.44 34.27 -12.29
CA TYR A 580 -12.80 33.12 -12.92
C TYR A 580 -12.16 32.20 -11.90
N PHE A 581 -11.42 32.74 -10.93
CA PHE A 581 -10.84 31.95 -9.85
C PHE A 581 -11.92 31.28 -8.99
N LEU A 582 -12.95 32.05 -8.59
CA LEU A 582 -14.03 31.57 -7.71
C LEU A 582 -14.89 30.47 -8.34
N LEU A 583 -15.16 30.54 -9.65
CA LEU A 583 -16.07 29.58 -10.31
C LEU A 583 -15.32 28.49 -11.08
N SER A 584 -14.22 28.84 -11.76
CA SER A 584 -13.53 27.91 -12.65
C SER A 584 -12.45 27.11 -11.94
N VAL A 585 -11.66 27.70 -11.04
CA VAL A 585 -10.43 27.07 -10.54
C VAL A 585 -10.54 26.53 -9.12
N PHE A 586 -11.01 27.35 -8.18
CA PHE A 586 -11.01 26.99 -6.76
C PHE A 586 -11.94 25.81 -6.42
N PRO A 587 -13.20 25.73 -6.91
CA PRO A 587 -14.10 24.63 -6.55
C PRO A 587 -13.60 23.24 -6.98
N PRO A 588 -13.06 23.03 -8.20
CA PRO A 588 -12.43 21.77 -8.57
C PRO A 588 -11.28 21.34 -7.65
N VAL A 589 -10.38 22.26 -7.28
CA VAL A 589 -9.24 21.96 -6.40
C VAL A 589 -9.73 21.64 -4.99
N MET A 590 -10.64 22.45 -4.45
CA MET A 590 -11.24 22.21 -3.14
C MET A 590 -11.95 20.85 -3.09
N ALA A 591 -12.71 20.49 -4.12
CA ALA A 591 -13.34 19.18 -4.21
C ALA A 591 -12.33 18.03 -4.19
N ALA A 592 -11.20 18.15 -4.90
CA ALA A 592 -10.14 17.15 -4.85
C ALA A 592 -9.50 17.05 -3.45
N ILE A 593 -9.31 18.18 -2.76
CA ILE A 593 -8.79 18.22 -1.38
C ILE A 593 -9.76 17.53 -0.41
N LEU A 594 -11.06 17.87 -0.49
CA LEU A 594 -12.11 17.25 0.33
C LEU A 594 -12.17 15.74 0.13
N ILE A 595 -12.16 15.30 -1.13
CA ILE A 595 -12.23 13.88 -1.47
C ILE A 595 -10.99 13.13 -0.98
N GLU A 596 -9.78 13.64 -1.22
CA GLU A 596 -8.58 12.96 -0.74
C GLU A 596 -8.51 12.97 0.80
N GLY A 597 -8.78 14.08 1.49
CA GLY A 597 -8.76 14.12 2.95
C GLY A 597 -9.79 13.20 3.62
N SER A 598 -10.94 12.98 2.98
CA SER A 598 -11.99 12.07 3.48
C SER A 598 -11.69 10.58 3.30
N ARG A 599 -10.59 10.22 2.61
CA ARG A 599 -10.23 8.81 2.41
C ARG A 599 -9.63 8.24 3.66
N LYS A 600 -10.08 7.04 4.02
CA LYS A 600 -9.58 6.33 5.19
C LYS A 600 -8.07 6.06 5.13
N ARG A 601 -7.50 5.85 3.93
CA ARG A 601 -6.05 5.71 3.69
C ARG A 601 -5.21 6.96 3.98
N ASN A 602 -5.85 8.12 4.12
CA ASN A 602 -5.18 9.40 4.34
C ASN A 602 -5.38 9.89 5.78
N ILE A 603 -6.12 9.17 6.64
CA ILE A 603 -6.28 9.52 8.06
C ILE A 603 -4.89 9.60 8.70
N TRP A 604 -4.63 10.64 9.50
CA TRP A 604 -3.33 10.93 10.16
C TRP A 604 -2.14 11.20 9.25
N SER A 605 -2.27 11.02 7.94
CA SER A 605 -1.31 11.59 6.99
C SER A 605 -1.46 13.12 6.95
N PRO A 606 -0.46 13.87 6.46
CA PRO A 606 -0.59 15.32 6.28
C PRO A 606 -1.79 15.72 5.41
N MET A 607 -2.33 14.79 4.60
CA MET A 607 -3.49 15.00 3.72
C MET A 607 -4.84 15.00 4.45
N TRP A 608 -4.89 14.51 5.69
CA TRP A 608 -6.14 14.13 6.36
C TRP A 608 -7.12 15.29 6.57
N SER A 609 -6.63 16.51 6.79
CA SER A 609 -7.47 17.64 7.18
C SER A 609 -7.66 18.63 6.03
N PRO A 610 -8.73 18.49 5.22
CA PRO A 610 -9.12 19.51 4.25
C PRO A 610 -9.29 20.88 4.90
N THR A 611 -9.87 20.92 6.10
CA THR A 611 -10.07 22.16 6.87
C THR A 611 -8.75 22.92 7.07
N ALA A 612 -7.70 22.21 7.51
CA ALA A 612 -6.40 22.84 7.74
C ALA A 612 -5.76 23.35 6.43
N TRP A 613 -5.83 22.55 5.36
CA TRP A 613 -5.27 22.95 4.05
C TRP A 613 -6.03 24.10 3.41
N LEU A 614 -7.35 24.10 3.49
CA LEU A 614 -8.19 25.17 2.94
C LEU A 614 -8.08 26.45 3.78
N MET A 615 -7.91 26.34 5.10
CA MET A 615 -7.60 27.50 5.97
C MET A 615 -6.23 28.09 5.62
N ALA A 616 -5.20 27.24 5.47
CA ALA A 616 -3.89 27.70 5.04
C ALA A 616 -3.94 28.37 3.66
N ALA A 617 -4.70 27.79 2.71
CA ALA A 617 -4.89 28.38 1.38
C ALA A 617 -5.55 29.76 1.44
N GLN A 618 -6.47 29.99 2.38
CA GLN A 618 -7.07 31.30 2.57
C GLN A 618 -6.08 32.33 3.14
N LEU A 619 -5.28 31.92 4.13
CA LEU A 619 -4.34 32.83 4.81
C LEU A 619 -3.14 33.21 3.95
N PHE A 620 -2.64 32.29 3.12
CA PHE A 620 -1.38 32.47 2.40
C PHE A 620 -1.50 32.46 0.87
N GLY A 621 -2.69 32.17 0.33
CA GLY A 621 -2.91 31.96 -1.09
C GLY A 621 -2.79 30.49 -1.50
N LEU A 622 -3.68 30.05 -2.40
CA LEU A 622 -3.71 28.66 -2.86
C LEU A 622 -2.48 28.32 -3.70
N GLY A 623 -1.93 29.28 -4.44
CA GLY A 623 -0.73 29.12 -5.26
C GLY A 623 0.52 28.78 -4.44
N LEU A 624 0.56 29.19 -3.17
CA LEU A 624 1.61 28.80 -2.23
C LEU A 624 1.36 27.43 -1.62
N VAL A 625 0.11 27.19 -1.20
CA VAL A 625 -0.25 26.03 -0.38
C VAL A 625 -0.40 24.75 -1.21
N LEU A 626 -0.89 24.85 -2.44
CA LEU A 626 -1.14 23.70 -3.30
C LEU A 626 0.13 22.90 -3.64
N PRO A 627 1.30 23.49 -3.98
CA PRO A 627 2.55 22.73 -4.13
C PRO A 627 2.90 21.85 -2.92
N LEU A 628 2.69 22.34 -1.70
CA LEU A 628 2.94 21.58 -0.47
C LEU A 628 1.94 20.44 -0.28
N TYR A 629 0.66 20.69 -0.58
CA TYR A 629 -0.38 19.65 -0.56
C TYR A 629 -0.05 18.53 -1.57
N VAL A 630 0.37 18.90 -2.78
CA VAL A 630 0.77 17.93 -3.82
C VAL A 630 2.04 17.16 -3.41
N LEU A 631 2.95 17.79 -2.67
CA LEU A 631 4.12 17.11 -2.10
C LEU A 631 3.70 16.08 -1.04
N ALA A 632 2.81 16.45 -0.13
CA ALA A 632 2.24 15.53 0.85
C ALA A 632 1.54 14.34 0.15
N PHE A 633 0.75 14.61 -0.89
CA PHE A 633 0.10 13.59 -1.71
C PHE A 633 1.13 12.64 -2.33
N PHE A 634 2.16 13.18 -2.99
CA PHE A 634 3.19 12.40 -3.66
C PHE A 634 3.94 11.47 -2.70
N ARG A 635 4.18 11.93 -1.46
CA ARG A 635 4.79 11.09 -0.41
C ARG A 635 3.86 9.96 0.01
N ASN A 636 2.58 10.25 0.21
CA ASN A 636 1.61 9.24 0.65
C ASN A 636 1.25 8.21 -0.45
N SER A 637 1.36 8.59 -1.73
CA SER A 637 0.90 7.79 -2.87
C SER A 637 1.89 6.74 -3.39
N SER A 638 2.95 6.40 -2.64
CA SER A 638 4.05 5.56 -3.11
C SER A 638 3.73 4.07 -3.23
N ARG A 639 2.79 3.57 -2.41
CA ARG A 639 2.44 2.14 -2.35
C ARG A 639 1.52 1.75 -3.50
N THR A 640 1.67 0.52 -4.01
CA THR A 640 0.78 -0.02 -5.05
C THR A 640 -0.68 -0.03 -4.57
N ALA A 641 -0.93 -0.46 -3.33
CA ALA A 641 -2.27 -0.53 -2.74
C ALA A 641 -3.00 0.82 -2.73
N TYR A 642 -2.28 1.96 -2.64
CA TYR A 642 -2.84 3.31 -2.69
C TYR A 642 -3.70 3.53 -3.95
N TRP A 643 -3.33 2.89 -5.06
CA TRP A 643 -3.94 3.07 -6.36
C TRP A 643 -5.07 2.07 -6.65
N MET A 644 -5.41 1.23 -5.68
CA MET A 644 -6.34 0.11 -5.85
C MET A 644 -7.72 0.38 -5.22
N PRO A 645 -8.78 -0.31 -5.66
CA PRO A 645 -10.16 -0.04 -5.25
C PRO A 645 -10.40 0.05 -3.73
N PRO A 646 -9.86 -0.86 -2.87
CA PRO A 646 -10.16 -0.85 -1.44
C PRO A 646 -9.66 0.41 -0.72
N GLU A 647 -8.54 0.97 -1.17
CA GLU A 647 -7.92 2.16 -0.57
C GLU A 647 -8.40 3.45 -1.26
N ARG A 648 -9.20 3.37 -2.32
CA ARG A 648 -9.74 4.53 -3.07
C ARG A 648 -11.02 5.09 -2.45
N PHE A 649 -11.84 4.25 -1.83
CA PHE A 649 -13.19 4.57 -1.41
C PHE A 649 -13.31 5.72 -0.39
N VAL A 650 -14.41 6.48 -0.50
CA VAL A 650 -14.94 7.40 0.52
C VAL A 650 -16.34 6.94 0.94
N PRO A 651 -16.81 7.18 2.18
CA PRO A 651 -18.15 6.77 2.62
C PRO A 651 -19.26 7.21 1.67
N GLN A 652 -20.27 6.36 1.42
CA GLN A 652 -21.35 6.69 0.48
C GLN A 652 -22.15 7.92 0.95
N SER A 653 -22.41 8.05 2.25
CA SER A 653 -23.07 9.24 2.82
C SER A 653 -22.27 10.50 2.54
N PHE A 654 -20.93 10.41 2.63
CA PHE A 654 -20.02 11.51 2.34
C PHE A 654 -20.05 11.89 0.86
N SER A 655 -20.02 10.92 -0.06
CA SER A 655 -20.07 11.22 -1.49
C SER A 655 -21.38 11.90 -1.91
N LYS A 656 -22.50 11.60 -1.23
CA LYS A 656 -23.80 12.30 -1.39
C LYS A 656 -23.79 13.69 -0.76
N ALA A 657 -23.06 13.90 0.33
CA ALA A 657 -22.97 15.17 1.04
C ALA A 657 -22.12 16.23 0.33
N LEU A 658 -21.20 15.84 -0.55
CA LEU A 658 -20.23 16.76 -1.19
C LEU A 658 -20.88 17.91 -1.97
N ILE A 659 -21.91 17.65 -2.78
CA ILE A 659 -22.57 18.72 -3.55
C ILE A 659 -23.29 19.72 -2.62
N PRO A 660 -24.20 19.28 -1.71
CA PRO A 660 -24.80 20.18 -0.73
C PRO A 660 -23.77 20.97 0.09
N ALA A 661 -22.67 20.32 0.49
CA ALA A 661 -21.61 20.98 1.25
C ALA A 661 -20.89 22.05 0.44
N LEU A 662 -20.57 21.80 -0.84
CA LEU A 662 -19.99 22.81 -1.72
C LEU A 662 -20.94 23.98 -1.98
N VAL A 663 -22.26 23.71 -2.07
CA VAL A 663 -23.25 24.76 -2.23
C VAL A 663 -23.31 25.65 -0.98
N LEU A 664 -23.47 25.04 0.20
CA LEU A 664 -23.67 25.77 1.46
C LEU A 664 -22.37 26.36 2.02
N GLY A 665 -21.26 25.63 1.92
CA GLY A 665 -19.96 26.02 2.46
C GLY A 665 -19.11 26.86 1.53
N TYR A 666 -19.48 27.01 0.25
CA TYR A 666 -18.68 27.79 -0.69
C TYR A 666 -19.52 28.65 -1.65
N LEU A 667 -20.38 28.05 -2.48
CA LEU A 667 -21.04 28.80 -3.55
C LEU A 667 -22.01 29.88 -3.03
N VAL A 668 -22.82 29.55 -2.02
CA VAL A 668 -23.74 30.52 -1.40
C VAL A 668 -22.97 31.65 -0.71
N PRO A 669 -21.98 31.38 0.15
CA PRO A 669 -21.13 32.43 0.72
C PRO A 669 -20.42 33.29 -0.32
N SER A 670 -19.91 32.70 -1.41
CA SER A 670 -19.32 33.46 -2.53
C SER A 670 -20.35 34.36 -3.21
N ALA A 671 -21.56 33.86 -3.48
CA ALA A 671 -22.63 34.65 -4.08
C ALA A 671 -23.09 35.78 -3.15
N LEU A 672 -23.19 35.52 -1.84
CA LEU A 672 -23.52 36.52 -0.83
C LEU A 672 -22.45 37.61 -0.75
N MET A 673 -21.16 37.24 -0.78
CA MET A 673 -20.05 38.21 -0.80
C MET A 673 -20.15 39.15 -2.01
N VAL A 674 -20.41 38.61 -3.21
CA VAL A 674 -20.54 39.43 -4.43
C VAL A 674 -21.84 40.24 -4.45
N ALA A 675 -22.94 39.67 -3.97
CA ALA A 675 -24.24 40.32 -3.97
C ALA A 675 -24.34 41.43 -2.91
N SER A 676 -23.80 41.21 -1.71
CA SER A 676 -23.84 42.20 -0.62
C SER A 676 -23.00 43.42 -0.97
N THR A 677 -21.82 43.20 -1.53
CA THR A 677 -20.96 44.29 -1.99
C THR A 677 -21.60 45.07 -3.14
N THR A 678 -22.25 44.40 -4.10
CA THR A 678 -22.79 45.06 -5.31
C THR A 678 -24.18 45.68 -5.11
N TYR A 679 -25.08 45.00 -4.40
CA TYR A 679 -26.51 45.34 -4.32
C TYR A 679 -26.98 45.73 -2.91
N VAL A 680 -26.34 45.23 -1.85
CA VAL A 680 -26.78 45.43 -0.45
C VAL A 680 -25.68 46.14 0.36
N LYS A 681 -25.56 47.46 0.15
CA LYS A 681 -24.41 48.28 0.58
C LYS A 681 -23.98 48.18 2.06
N ASN A 682 -24.84 47.69 2.96
CA ASN A 682 -24.61 47.73 4.40
C ASN A 682 -23.95 46.48 5.01
N TYR A 683 -23.82 45.38 4.26
CA TYR A 683 -23.33 44.10 4.82
C TYR A 683 -22.12 43.53 4.05
N GLY A 684 -21.43 44.39 3.30
CA GLY A 684 -20.37 43.95 2.40
C GLY A 684 -19.11 43.45 3.13
N GLN A 685 -18.71 44.12 4.22
CA GLN A 685 -17.51 43.77 4.98
C GLN A 685 -17.71 42.47 5.77
N GLU A 686 -18.88 42.30 6.39
CA GLU A 686 -19.27 41.11 7.14
C GLU A 686 -19.37 39.90 6.20
N ALA A 687 -19.91 40.08 5.00
CA ALA A 687 -19.97 39.01 4.00
C ALA A 687 -18.58 38.59 3.51
N VAL A 688 -17.66 39.54 3.29
CA VAL A 688 -16.26 39.23 2.97
C VAL A 688 -15.59 38.47 4.11
N ALA A 689 -15.75 38.93 5.35
CA ALA A 689 -15.17 38.28 6.53
C ALA A 689 -15.72 36.86 6.73
N LEU A 690 -17.04 36.66 6.58
CA LEU A 690 -17.67 35.34 6.63
C LEU A 690 -17.13 34.43 5.52
N TRP A 691 -16.95 34.97 4.31
CA TRP A 691 -16.43 34.20 3.18
C TRP A 691 -15.01 33.67 3.43
N GLN A 692 -14.14 34.41 4.14
CA GLN A 692 -12.76 33.97 4.41
C GLN A 692 -12.70 32.59 5.09
N ILE A 693 -13.55 32.33 6.08
CA ILE A 693 -13.56 31.04 6.78
C ILE A 693 -14.36 29.96 6.04
N SER A 694 -15.21 30.35 5.10
CA SER A 694 -16.20 29.48 4.49
C SER A 694 -15.61 28.27 3.73
N PRO A 695 -14.58 28.40 2.88
CA PRO A 695 -13.93 27.25 2.24
C PRO A 695 -13.46 26.20 3.26
N ALA A 696 -12.84 26.62 4.37
CA ALA A 696 -12.36 25.72 5.40
C ALA A 696 -13.50 25.01 6.14
N LEU A 697 -14.67 25.65 6.27
CA LEU A 697 -15.85 25.03 6.88
C LEU A 697 -16.56 24.01 5.96
N THR A 698 -16.27 24.02 4.65
CA THR A 698 -16.94 23.14 3.68
C THR A 698 -16.77 21.65 4.03
N SER A 699 -15.60 21.24 4.54
CA SER A 699 -15.37 19.88 5.05
C SER A 699 -16.24 19.55 6.27
N LEU A 700 -16.36 20.48 7.22
CA LEU A 700 -17.19 20.28 8.41
C LEU A 700 -18.67 20.19 8.05
N VAL A 701 -19.13 20.99 7.08
CA VAL A 701 -20.50 20.90 6.53
C VAL A 701 -20.69 19.55 5.83
N ALA A 702 -19.71 19.08 5.04
CA ALA A 702 -19.77 17.77 4.40
C ALA A 702 -19.86 16.62 5.41
N GLU A 703 -19.08 16.68 6.50
CA GLU A 703 -19.16 15.70 7.58
C GLU A 703 -20.49 15.74 8.32
N LEU A 704 -21.00 16.93 8.63
CA LEU A 704 -22.31 17.11 9.27
C LEU A 704 -23.44 16.51 8.42
N ILE A 705 -23.51 16.88 7.13
CA ILE A 705 -24.52 16.36 6.21
C ILE A 705 -24.33 14.85 6.01
N SER A 706 -23.08 14.38 5.90
CA SER A 706 -22.78 12.94 5.82
C SER A 706 -23.30 12.21 7.05
N GLY A 707 -23.14 12.76 8.26
CA GLY A 707 -23.67 12.21 9.51
C GLY A 707 -25.20 12.14 9.53
N LEU A 708 -25.88 13.16 9.00
CA LEU A 708 -27.34 13.18 8.86
C LEU A 708 -27.86 12.18 7.81
N LEU A 709 -27.09 11.98 6.74
CA LEU A 709 -27.41 11.01 5.68
C LEU A 709 -27.02 9.57 6.04
N ALA A 710 -26.16 9.39 7.05
CA ALA A 710 -25.75 8.09 7.52
C ALA A 710 -26.93 7.41 8.20
N THR A 711 -27.44 6.34 7.59
CA THR A 711 -28.46 5.51 8.24
C THR A 711 -27.83 4.80 9.44
N PRO A 712 -28.33 4.98 10.69
CA PRO A 712 -27.80 4.28 11.85
C PRO A 712 -27.99 2.78 11.62
N ARG A 713 -26.87 2.08 11.45
CA ARG A 713 -26.91 0.65 11.18
C ARG A 713 -26.97 -0.07 12.51
N LYS A 714 -28.13 -0.63 12.85
CA LYS A 714 -28.19 -1.73 13.82
C LYS A 714 -27.41 -2.89 13.20
N VAL A 715 -26.19 -3.12 13.67
CA VAL A 715 -25.53 -4.41 13.48
C VAL A 715 -26.39 -5.40 14.24
N ALA A 716 -27.23 -6.14 13.53
CA ALA A 716 -27.96 -7.25 14.14
C ALA A 716 -26.92 -8.31 14.50
N ASP A 717 -26.95 -8.80 15.75
CA ASP A 717 -26.09 -9.88 16.21
C ASP A 717 -26.07 -11.02 15.16
N GLY A 718 -24.87 -11.35 14.68
CA GLY A 718 -24.65 -12.47 13.78
C GLY A 718 -24.79 -12.21 12.27
N LYS A 719 -24.91 -10.96 11.79
CA LYS A 719 -24.79 -10.64 10.35
C LYS A 719 -23.52 -9.86 10.02
N LYS A 720 -22.71 -10.42 9.12
CA LYS A 720 -21.41 -9.93 8.61
C LYS A 720 -21.41 -8.42 8.33
N ALA A 721 -20.31 -7.74 8.66
CA ALA A 721 -20.18 -6.31 8.40
C ALA A 721 -20.32 -6.02 6.89
N PRO A 722 -21.11 -5.02 6.49
CA PRO A 722 -21.31 -4.68 5.09
C PRO A 722 -20.03 -4.15 4.45
N LEU A 723 -19.58 -4.88 3.44
CA LEU A 723 -18.42 -4.66 2.56
C LEU A 723 -18.53 -3.43 1.62
N GLU A 724 -18.98 -2.28 2.11
CA GLU A 724 -19.22 -1.08 1.28
C GLU A 724 -17.97 -0.64 0.49
N ASP A 725 -16.78 -0.86 1.06
CA ASP A 725 -15.48 -0.50 0.48
C ASP A 725 -15.22 -1.12 -0.91
N TYR A 726 -15.87 -2.24 -1.25
CA TYR A 726 -15.60 -2.99 -2.48
C TYR A 726 -16.69 -2.85 -3.56
N GLN A 727 -17.83 -2.25 -3.23
CA GLN A 727 -19.02 -2.22 -4.09
C GLN A 727 -19.08 -0.96 -4.97
N GLY A 728 -18.17 0.00 -4.77
CA GLY A 728 -18.14 1.26 -5.53
C GLY A 728 -19.38 2.14 -5.28
N LEU A 729 -19.99 2.03 -4.10
CA LEU A 729 -21.23 2.71 -3.72
C LEU A 729 -21.12 4.24 -3.73
N ASP A 730 -19.90 4.76 -3.64
CA ASP A 730 -19.57 6.17 -3.66
C ASP A 730 -19.45 6.77 -5.07
N LEU A 731 -19.14 5.94 -6.07
CA LEU A 731 -18.88 6.36 -7.45
C LEU A 731 -20.04 7.16 -8.08
N PRO A 732 -21.33 6.84 -7.88
CA PRO A 732 -22.43 7.66 -8.42
C PRO A 732 -22.39 9.10 -7.91
N GLY A 733 -22.18 9.29 -6.60
CA GLY A 733 -22.09 10.62 -5.97
C GLY A 733 -20.88 11.39 -6.47
N LEU A 734 -19.70 10.75 -6.52
CA LEU A 734 -18.49 11.36 -7.06
C LEU A 734 -18.63 11.73 -8.54
N ARG A 735 -19.25 10.87 -9.36
CA ARG A 735 -19.49 11.16 -10.78
C ARG A 735 -20.39 12.36 -10.98
N MET A 736 -21.46 12.47 -10.18
CA MET A 736 -22.35 13.63 -10.21
C MET A 736 -21.59 14.90 -9.87
N LEU A 737 -20.81 14.86 -8.78
CA LEU A 737 -19.98 15.98 -8.35
C LEU A 737 -19.03 16.45 -9.45
N TYR A 738 -18.28 15.53 -10.06
CA TYR A 738 -17.35 15.88 -11.12
C TYR A 738 -18.04 16.45 -12.36
N ASN A 739 -19.23 15.94 -12.72
CA ASN A 739 -20.00 16.48 -13.85
C ASN A 739 -20.48 17.91 -13.57
N VAL A 740 -21.01 18.17 -12.38
CA VAL A 740 -21.48 19.51 -11.99
C VAL A 740 -20.32 20.50 -11.99
N LEU A 741 -19.20 20.16 -11.36
CA LEU A 741 -18.02 21.01 -11.32
C LEU A 741 -17.40 21.22 -12.71
N PHE A 742 -17.42 20.20 -13.58
CA PHE A 742 -16.97 20.33 -14.97
C PHE A 742 -17.79 21.38 -15.72
N VAL A 743 -19.13 21.31 -15.62
CA VAL A 743 -20.03 22.25 -16.29
C VAL A 743 -19.84 23.67 -15.75
N ILE A 744 -19.82 23.85 -14.42
CA ILE A 744 -19.61 25.17 -13.81
C ILE A 744 -18.27 25.76 -14.28
N ALA A 745 -17.19 24.97 -14.20
CA ALA A 745 -15.86 25.46 -14.52
C ALA A 745 -15.69 25.78 -16.01
N SER A 746 -16.25 24.96 -16.91
CA SER A 746 -16.14 25.19 -18.35
C SER A 746 -17.01 26.35 -18.81
N VAL A 747 -18.24 26.48 -18.29
CA VAL A 747 -19.12 27.61 -18.61
C VAL A 747 -18.50 28.91 -18.11
N ALA A 748 -17.99 28.95 -16.88
CA ALA A 748 -17.29 30.12 -16.36
C ALA A 748 -16.09 30.49 -17.23
N HIS A 749 -15.27 29.51 -17.61
CA HIS A 749 -14.12 29.73 -18.49
C HIS A 749 -14.53 30.32 -19.84
N THR A 750 -15.48 29.70 -20.54
CA THR A 750 -15.93 30.14 -21.86
C THR A 750 -16.57 31.53 -21.80
N VAL A 751 -17.48 31.77 -20.86
CA VAL A 751 -18.18 33.06 -20.74
C VAL A 751 -17.21 34.19 -20.42
N ILE A 752 -16.26 33.97 -19.49
CA ILE A 752 -15.30 35.01 -19.10
C ILE A 752 -14.31 35.29 -20.23
N LEU A 753 -13.81 34.26 -20.93
CA LEU A 753 -12.95 34.49 -22.10
C LEU A 753 -13.69 35.20 -23.23
N LEU A 754 -14.95 34.86 -23.49
CA LEU A 754 -15.78 35.59 -24.45
C LEU A 754 -15.96 37.04 -24.00
N ALA A 755 -16.22 37.31 -22.73
CA ALA A 755 -16.30 38.70 -22.25
C ALA A 755 -14.98 39.46 -22.49
N LEU A 756 -13.84 38.86 -22.16
CA LEU A 756 -12.51 39.48 -22.34
C LEU A 756 -12.11 39.69 -23.81
N VAL A 757 -12.67 38.92 -24.75
CA VAL A 757 -12.39 39.06 -26.19
C VAL A 757 -13.36 39.99 -26.90
N TRP A 758 -14.64 39.98 -26.51
CA TRP A 758 -15.71 40.64 -27.25
C TRP A 758 -16.09 42.01 -26.68
N VAL A 759 -15.79 42.30 -25.41
CA VAL A 759 -16.04 43.62 -24.82
C VAL A 759 -14.86 44.55 -25.15
N PRO A 760 -15.11 45.71 -25.81
CA PRO A 760 -14.05 46.64 -26.16
C PRO A 760 -13.28 47.14 -24.93
N GLY A 761 -11.94 47.14 -25.04
CA GLY A 761 -11.05 47.63 -23.99
C GLY A 761 -10.64 46.59 -22.95
N LEU A 762 -11.17 45.36 -23.00
CA LEU A 762 -10.69 44.25 -22.18
C LEU A 762 -9.62 43.43 -22.91
N SER A 763 -8.76 42.77 -22.14
CA SER A 763 -7.67 41.95 -22.65
C SER A 763 -7.50 40.67 -21.84
N VAL A 764 -7.38 39.53 -22.55
CA VAL A 764 -7.08 38.23 -21.94
C VAL A 764 -5.71 38.23 -21.28
N VAL A 765 -4.73 38.91 -21.89
CA VAL A 765 -3.38 39.01 -21.34
C VAL A 765 -3.41 39.81 -20.06
N ASP A 766 -4.06 40.97 -20.05
CA ASP A 766 -4.08 41.83 -18.87
C ASP A 766 -4.90 41.22 -17.73
N ALA A 767 -5.94 40.44 -18.02
CA ALA A 767 -6.69 39.72 -16.98
C ALA A 767 -5.89 38.62 -16.26
N PHE A 768 -4.96 37.94 -16.93
CA PHE A 768 -4.33 36.71 -16.40
C PHE A 768 -2.81 36.72 -16.31
N VAL A 769 -2.14 37.63 -17.00
CA VAL A 769 -0.67 37.75 -17.00
C VAL A 769 -0.29 38.97 -16.17
N PRO A 770 0.60 38.83 -15.17
CA PRO A 770 1.04 39.96 -14.35
C PRO A 770 2.07 40.83 -15.10
N THR A 771 1.58 41.57 -16.11
CA THR A 771 2.32 42.62 -16.81
C THR A 771 2.59 43.79 -15.85
N ASP A 772 3.78 44.38 -15.93
CA ASP A 772 4.21 45.54 -15.12
C ASP A 772 4.04 45.40 -13.58
N SER A 773 4.20 44.19 -13.06
CA SER A 773 3.96 43.83 -11.65
C SER A 773 4.81 44.57 -10.61
N LYS A 774 5.84 45.32 -11.02
CA LYS A 774 6.72 46.10 -10.13
C LYS A 774 6.31 47.57 -10.02
N ARG A 775 5.36 48.04 -10.84
CA ARG A 775 4.87 49.42 -10.79
C ARG A 775 4.20 49.69 -9.44
N LEU A 776 4.42 50.88 -8.88
CA LEU A 776 3.69 51.30 -7.68
C LEU A 776 2.20 51.40 -8.00
N VAL A 777 1.39 50.66 -7.24
CA VAL A 777 -0.07 50.67 -7.39
C VAL A 777 -0.67 51.88 -6.68
N THR A 778 -1.78 52.37 -7.22
CA THR A 778 -2.49 53.55 -6.68
C THR A 778 -3.45 53.19 -5.56
N ASP A 779 -4.00 51.98 -5.61
CA ASP A 779 -4.99 51.48 -4.65
C ASP A 779 -4.74 49.99 -4.33
N ILE A 780 -5.39 49.51 -3.27
CA ILE A 780 -5.24 48.13 -2.79
C ILE A 780 -5.81 47.13 -3.80
N ALA A 781 -6.93 47.45 -4.47
CA ALA A 781 -7.60 46.52 -5.38
C ALA A 781 -6.73 46.18 -6.60
N GLU A 782 -6.00 47.16 -7.15
CA GLU A 782 -5.01 46.94 -8.20
C GLU A 782 -3.89 46.01 -7.73
N GLY A 783 -3.31 46.28 -6.56
CA GLY A 783 -2.25 45.45 -5.99
C GLY A 783 -2.69 43.99 -5.77
N VAL A 784 -3.90 43.81 -5.22
CA VAL A 784 -4.49 42.48 -5.00
C VAL A 784 -4.80 41.78 -6.32
N GLY A 785 -5.24 42.51 -7.34
CA GLY A 785 -5.43 41.99 -8.68
C GLY A 785 -4.14 41.37 -9.25
N ILE A 786 -3.01 42.08 -9.13
CA ILE A 786 -1.67 41.57 -9.54
C ILE A 786 -1.28 40.33 -8.72
N PHE A 787 -1.48 40.36 -7.40
CA PHE A 787 -1.23 39.20 -6.53
C PHE A 787 -2.01 37.96 -6.99
N LEU A 788 -3.31 38.11 -7.29
CA LEU A 788 -4.17 37.02 -7.72
C LEU A 788 -3.77 36.45 -9.10
N LYS A 789 -3.10 37.22 -9.97
CA LYS A 789 -2.57 36.70 -11.25
C LYS A 789 -1.43 35.71 -11.00
N PHE A 790 -0.48 36.07 -10.13
CA PHE A 790 0.59 35.15 -9.72
C PHE A 790 0.04 33.92 -9.01
N ASP A 791 -0.91 34.10 -8.07
CA ASP A 791 -1.55 33.00 -7.36
C ASP A 791 -2.21 32.02 -8.35
N LEU A 792 -3.03 32.54 -9.26
CA LEU A 792 -3.70 31.73 -10.29
C LEU A 792 -2.72 30.94 -11.16
N LEU A 793 -1.65 31.58 -11.66
CA LEU A 793 -0.64 30.90 -12.49
C LEU A 793 0.05 29.76 -11.72
N MET A 794 0.39 29.99 -10.45
CA MET A 794 0.98 28.98 -9.59
C MET A 794 0.00 27.83 -9.32
N VAL A 795 -1.29 28.13 -9.05
CA VAL A 795 -2.33 27.12 -8.87
C VAL A 795 -2.47 26.24 -10.11
N VAL A 796 -2.58 26.84 -11.30
CA VAL A 796 -2.71 26.10 -12.57
C VAL A 796 -1.47 25.23 -12.82
N ALA A 797 -0.26 25.75 -12.56
CA ALA A 797 0.98 24.98 -12.67
C ALA A 797 0.98 23.78 -11.70
N SER A 798 0.58 23.98 -10.45
CA SER A 798 0.49 22.90 -9.45
C SER A 798 -0.57 21.87 -9.81
N MET A 799 -1.72 22.27 -10.36
CA MET A 799 -2.75 21.35 -10.85
C MET A 799 -2.21 20.46 -11.97
N LEU A 800 -1.47 21.03 -12.93
CA LEU A 800 -0.85 20.27 -14.01
C LEU A 800 0.18 19.28 -13.48
N VAL A 801 1.08 19.71 -12.59
CA VAL A 801 2.06 18.83 -11.95
C VAL A 801 1.36 17.70 -11.18
N TRP A 802 0.28 18.00 -10.46
CA TRP A 802 -0.49 17.01 -9.72
C TRP A 802 -1.13 15.96 -10.63
N CYS A 803 -1.73 16.37 -11.75
CA CYS A 803 -2.26 15.47 -12.76
C CYS A 803 -1.16 14.58 -13.38
N LEU A 804 0.01 15.14 -13.69
CA LEU A 804 1.13 14.40 -14.26
C LEU A 804 1.72 13.38 -13.28
N ILE A 805 1.82 13.72 -12.00
CA ILE A 805 2.21 12.79 -10.94
C ILE A 805 1.24 11.61 -10.89
N ASN A 806 -0.08 11.87 -10.94
CA ASN A 806 -1.08 10.80 -10.97
C ASN A 806 -0.93 9.91 -12.20
N CYS A 807 -0.73 10.47 -13.39
CA CYS A 807 -0.46 9.68 -14.61
C CYS A 807 0.79 8.81 -14.47
N ALA A 808 1.89 9.39 -13.98
CA ALA A 808 3.17 8.70 -13.82
C ALA A 808 3.07 7.56 -12.80
N GLU A 809 2.42 7.80 -11.67
CA GLU A 809 2.27 6.80 -10.60
C GLU A 809 1.29 5.69 -10.97
N MET A 810 0.14 6.01 -11.58
CA MET A 810 -0.80 4.99 -12.08
C MET A 810 -0.16 4.12 -13.16
N ARG A 811 0.68 4.70 -14.02
CA ARG A 811 1.48 3.94 -14.97
C ARG A 811 2.51 3.10 -14.24
N ARG A 812 3.27 3.66 -13.29
CA ARG A 812 4.29 2.94 -12.51
C ARG A 812 3.75 1.66 -11.85
N VAL A 813 2.52 1.71 -11.35
CA VAL A 813 1.86 0.57 -10.71
C VAL A 813 1.09 -0.33 -11.68
N GLY A 814 1.17 -0.10 -13.00
CA GLY A 814 0.52 -0.95 -13.99
C GLY A 814 -1.01 -0.80 -14.09
N ALA A 815 -1.59 0.24 -13.48
CA ALA A 815 -3.04 0.48 -13.51
C ALA A 815 -3.53 1.10 -14.82
N THR A 816 -2.62 1.67 -15.63
CA THR A 816 -2.91 2.27 -16.95
C THR A 816 -1.72 2.18 -17.88
N GLY A 817 -1.97 1.91 -19.16
CA GLY A 817 -0.94 1.90 -20.21
C GLY A 817 -0.70 3.27 -20.88
N VAL A 818 -1.42 4.32 -20.47
CA VAL A 818 -1.42 5.60 -21.18
C VAL A 818 -0.05 6.31 -21.05
N PRO A 819 0.59 6.72 -22.17
CA PRO A 819 1.83 7.47 -22.13
C PRO A 819 1.70 8.84 -21.46
N LEU A 820 2.75 9.27 -20.74
CA LEU A 820 2.77 10.55 -20.02
C LEU A 820 2.65 11.75 -20.98
N PHE A 821 3.35 11.71 -22.13
CA PHE A 821 3.30 12.80 -23.11
C PHE A 821 1.90 12.99 -23.72
N LYS A 822 1.15 11.90 -23.94
CA LYS A 822 -0.24 11.97 -24.42
C LYS A 822 -1.15 12.60 -23.35
N SER A 823 -0.92 12.23 -22.09
CA SER A 823 -1.67 12.78 -20.96
C SER A 823 -1.39 14.28 -20.79
N PHE A 824 -0.12 14.69 -20.90
CA PHE A 824 0.27 16.09 -20.89
C PHE A 824 -0.37 16.88 -22.04
N GLY A 825 -0.26 16.40 -23.28
CA GLY A 825 -0.86 17.06 -24.44
C GLY A 825 -2.37 17.25 -24.29
N LEU A 826 -3.08 16.23 -23.83
CA LEU A 826 -4.53 16.31 -23.60
C LEU A 826 -4.89 17.30 -22.48
N LEU A 827 -4.11 17.33 -21.39
CA LEU A 827 -4.31 18.29 -20.30
C LEU A 827 -4.08 19.73 -20.79
N MET A 828 -3.03 19.98 -21.57
CA MET A 828 -2.75 21.30 -22.13
C MET A 828 -3.85 21.78 -23.08
N VAL A 829 -4.30 20.91 -23.99
CA VAL A 829 -5.45 21.19 -24.86
C VAL A 829 -6.69 21.48 -24.02
N GLY A 830 -6.96 20.67 -22.98
CA GLY A 830 -8.08 20.90 -22.06
C GLY A 830 -8.00 22.27 -21.37
N CYS A 831 -6.85 22.64 -20.82
CA CYS A 831 -6.66 23.92 -20.15
C CYS A 831 -6.98 25.13 -21.05
N ILE A 832 -6.70 25.02 -22.35
CA ILE A 832 -6.94 26.09 -23.33
C ILE A 832 -8.41 26.17 -23.74
N PHE A 833 -9.05 25.03 -24.05
CA PHE A 833 -10.39 25.04 -24.67
C PHE A 833 -11.54 25.02 -23.66
N ILE A 834 -11.38 24.31 -22.54
CA ILE A 834 -12.44 24.15 -21.54
C ILE A 834 -12.06 24.74 -20.19
N GLY A 835 -10.83 25.25 -20.06
CA GLY A 835 -10.29 25.82 -18.84
C GLY A 835 -9.57 24.82 -17.94
N PRO A 836 -8.60 25.27 -17.14
CA PRO A 836 -7.75 24.43 -16.31
C PRO A 836 -8.53 23.69 -15.22
N GLY A 837 -9.56 24.31 -14.63
CA GLY A 837 -10.39 23.65 -13.62
C GLY A 837 -11.27 22.53 -14.19
N ALA A 838 -11.88 22.75 -15.36
CA ALA A 838 -12.66 21.72 -16.05
C ALA A 838 -11.76 20.56 -16.52
N ALA A 839 -10.59 20.87 -17.08
CA ALA A 839 -9.61 19.86 -17.47
C ALA A 839 -9.13 19.01 -16.27
N PHE A 840 -8.84 19.67 -15.14
CA PHE A 840 -8.44 19.02 -13.90
C PHE A 840 -9.52 18.08 -13.35
N ILE A 841 -10.78 18.53 -13.28
CA ILE A 841 -11.85 17.68 -12.73
C ILE A 841 -12.26 16.55 -13.68
N ALA A 842 -12.17 16.77 -15.00
CA ALA A 842 -12.33 15.72 -16.00
C ALA A 842 -11.25 14.65 -15.86
N PHE A 843 -10.00 15.05 -15.64
CA PHE A 843 -8.91 14.15 -15.30
C PHE A 843 -9.19 13.38 -14.00
N TRP A 844 -9.61 14.07 -12.95
CA TRP A 844 -9.92 13.47 -11.65
C TRP A 844 -11.02 12.41 -11.75
N LYS A 845 -12.08 12.70 -12.51
CA LYS A 845 -13.14 11.74 -12.83
C LYS A 845 -12.60 10.49 -13.52
N ARG A 846 -11.75 10.66 -14.55
CA ARG A 846 -11.15 9.53 -15.28
C ARG A 846 -10.26 8.69 -14.36
N ARG A 847 -9.44 9.36 -13.54
CA ARG A 847 -8.59 8.73 -12.52
C ARG A 847 -9.41 7.86 -11.57
N GLU A 848 -10.48 8.37 -10.97
CA GLU A 848 -11.33 7.62 -10.04
C GLU A 848 -11.90 6.34 -10.67
N MET A 849 -12.40 6.46 -11.91
CA MET A 849 -12.97 5.31 -12.62
C MET A 849 -11.90 4.24 -12.92
N LYS A 850 -10.67 4.65 -13.21
CA LYS A 850 -9.54 3.73 -13.45
C LYS A 850 -9.03 3.09 -12.16
N MET A 851 -8.98 3.83 -11.05
CA MET A 851 -8.63 3.25 -9.74
C MET A 851 -9.70 2.28 -9.25
N ALA A 852 -10.98 2.53 -9.53
CA ALA A 852 -12.07 1.64 -9.15
C ALA A 852 -12.07 0.32 -9.97
N ARG A 853 -11.52 0.35 -11.19
CA ARG A 853 -11.40 -0.81 -12.09
C ARG A 853 -10.08 -0.73 -12.86
N PRO A 854 -8.96 -1.19 -12.26
CA PRO A 854 -7.65 -1.19 -12.90
C PRO A 854 -7.66 -1.98 -14.22
N GLU A 855 -6.85 -1.56 -15.19
CA GLU A 855 -6.65 -2.34 -16.42
C GLU A 855 -5.82 -3.60 -16.10
N LEU A 856 -6.32 -4.77 -16.50
CA LEU A 856 -5.64 -6.05 -16.31
C LEU A 856 -5.16 -6.61 -17.65
N ARG A 857 -4.10 -7.42 -17.61
CA ARG A 857 -3.64 -8.23 -18.75
C ARG A 857 -4.74 -9.24 -19.08
N THR A 858 -5.23 -9.20 -20.32
CA THR A 858 -6.16 -10.17 -20.90
C THR A 858 -5.46 -11.46 -21.25
#